data_AF-A0A7X1GT54-F1
#
_entry.id   AF-A0A7X1GT54-F1
#
_cell.length_a   1.000
_cell.length_b   1.000
_cell.length_c   1.000
_cell.angle_alpha   90.00
_cell.angle_beta   90.00
_cell.angle_gamma   90.00
#
_symmetry.space_group_name_H-M   'P 1'
#
loop_
_entity.id
_entity.type
_entity.pdbx_description
1 polymer ?
#
loop_
_entity_poly.entity_id
_entity_poly.type
_entity_poly.pdbx_seq_one_letter_code
_entity_poly.pdbx_strand_id
1 'polypeptide(L)'
;MPREEAFVGVVFENSGEANQVPLADLIDALTRFLDHFGTKALVGETFLATIGSGDGHARLARLLEACNYRDNPNGFFSELLALLGKAEGTTAIAVNGITMPSRLLVALLEVLLPGDKFVSVKTVDQLEKLTNIRVPEAERADMQQVMETYPVRLSMHTIRQMRVSSNVAYQYLPFVEELDSVGHTNTWIGQFHQGLLEQMYANRVIFLLNMSCPVYCRFCFRKHKESRNETNPTVADVRKAVDHVRRSPAVKEIVITGGDPFMNRANMAAAIDGLMEVDHVQTLRLATRSIAYYPPLFLAEDGAYLTYLKRKNLELQERGKRMEVATHFIHPDEISPQSLSIITELVQSGIAVYVQTPFLNNCNDTGPELVQLFSLLRGAGAELHYIYIPCSPIHGNSVYWSPISKGLAVGHYLRAHLSDRVIPRICTATPIGKMDWHTSGWAVEPVADNEDFIWIRSPYTPDYFKSFAPLADKLSNMRVNAEGTIDIQYMAKTGDAGLFLGSRPPRTEGDRPPLIENTAALVPDILADQRTRMSIVSTGVSSISRLHETRVAVEAETPTGDLAYIRDNERITDVVIASQKDAVDELFHITRIVRALQDMPHVNAVRLRSLRFAYHPGTFTPAVIDCMGSLNRLSIVTPLRLEIETQFLRAEEIQPAHARIVRRLNNRGITVYGNTPLLGGVNDTPDSINALAYGYRQAGIEFHHLYLAGQPLQTSWNAQHPVDLYDVVDIATRVRREGSGREIPRYVIGTGLGEVDFGLTSAVTGEGEDLSVTLAPYDLAYYKGMNPAFTWPANVSTDDDGKPVVPVTGLKKSTSFALS
;
A
#
# COMPACT_ATOMS: atom_id res chain seq x y z
N MET A 1 -50.36 7.72 -26.24
CA MET A 1 -50.29 6.36 -25.65
C MET A 1 -49.06 6.35 -24.76
N PRO A 2 -49.15 5.98 -23.47
CA PRO A 2 -47.95 5.74 -22.67
C PRO A 2 -47.20 4.56 -23.31
N ARG A 3 -45.89 4.69 -23.54
CA ARG A 3 -45.07 3.54 -23.95
C ARG A 3 -45.15 2.51 -22.83
N GLU A 4 -45.58 1.28 -23.13
CA GLU A 4 -45.47 0.17 -22.18
C GLU A 4 -43.99 0.04 -21.77
N GLU A 5 -43.75 0.05 -20.46
CA GLU A 5 -42.42 -0.10 -19.89
C GLU A 5 -41.98 -1.56 -20.05
N ALA A 6 -40.92 -1.78 -20.84
CA ALA A 6 -40.39 -3.12 -21.07
C ALA A 6 -39.58 -3.60 -19.85
N PHE A 7 -39.80 -4.84 -19.42
CA PHE A 7 -39.09 -5.48 -18.31
C PHE A 7 -38.20 -6.61 -18.80
N VAL A 8 -37.05 -6.80 -18.14
CA VAL A 8 -36.16 -7.94 -18.36
C VAL A 8 -35.95 -8.66 -17.03
N GLY A 9 -35.91 -9.99 -17.07
CA GLY A 9 -35.79 -10.83 -15.89
C GLY A 9 -34.48 -11.61 -15.81
N VAL A 10 -34.07 -11.92 -14.59
CA VAL A 10 -33.02 -12.90 -14.27
C VAL A 10 -33.60 -13.95 -13.32
N VAL A 11 -33.20 -15.21 -13.51
CA VAL A 11 -33.41 -16.29 -12.54
C VAL A 11 -32.03 -16.74 -12.09
N PHE A 12 -31.74 -16.59 -10.80
CA PHE A 12 -30.49 -17.05 -10.19
C PHE A 12 -30.60 -18.55 -9.91
N GLU A 13 -29.90 -19.37 -10.69
CA GLU A 13 -30.14 -20.82 -10.76
C GLU A 13 -29.98 -21.54 -9.42
N ASN A 14 -28.93 -21.22 -8.68
CA ASN A 14 -28.65 -21.85 -7.38
C ASN A 14 -29.51 -21.26 -6.25
N SER A 15 -29.86 -19.97 -6.36
CA SER A 15 -30.71 -19.31 -5.36
C SER A 15 -32.21 -19.59 -5.53
N GLY A 16 -32.67 -19.89 -6.74
CA GLY A 16 -34.08 -19.91 -7.11
C GLY A 16 -34.76 -18.52 -7.09
N GLU A 17 -34.02 -17.43 -6.89
CA GLU A 17 -34.55 -16.07 -6.87
C GLU A 17 -34.77 -15.56 -8.30
N ALA A 18 -35.98 -15.08 -8.58
CA ALA A 18 -36.35 -14.46 -9.85
C ALA A 18 -36.58 -12.96 -9.64
N ASN A 19 -35.83 -12.13 -10.36
CA ASN A 19 -35.94 -10.68 -10.32
C ASN A 19 -36.31 -10.14 -11.70
N GLN A 20 -37.17 -9.13 -11.75
CA GLN A 20 -37.51 -8.38 -12.95
C GLN A 20 -37.29 -6.90 -12.70
N VAL A 21 -36.66 -6.23 -13.67
CA VAL A 21 -36.36 -4.79 -13.59
C VAL A 21 -36.74 -4.10 -14.91
N PRO A 22 -37.09 -2.80 -14.88
CA PRO A 22 -37.29 -2.02 -16.09
C PRO A 22 -36.02 -2.05 -16.96
N LEU A 23 -36.20 -2.29 -18.27
CA LEU A 23 -35.10 -2.23 -19.24
C LEU A 23 -34.43 -0.84 -19.25
N ALA A 24 -35.20 0.22 -19.00
CA ALA A 24 -34.71 1.58 -18.93
C ALA A 24 -33.65 1.77 -17.82
N ASP A 25 -33.83 1.13 -16.66
CA ASP A 25 -32.90 1.24 -15.53
C ASP A 25 -31.56 0.56 -15.84
N LEU A 26 -31.59 -0.59 -16.53
CA LEU A 26 -30.38 -1.28 -16.99
C LEU A 26 -29.63 -0.47 -18.05
N ILE A 27 -30.36 0.11 -19.01
CA ILE A 27 -29.79 1.01 -20.02
C ILE A 27 -29.15 2.22 -19.35
N ASP A 28 -29.84 2.86 -18.41
CA ASP A 28 -29.34 4.03 -17.69
C ASP A 28 -28.08 3.69 -16.87
N ALA A 29 -28.10 2.62 -16.08
CA ALA A 29 -26.95 2.19 -15.30
C ALA A 29 -25.73 1.89 -16.18
N LEU A 30 -25.93 1.15 -17.29
CA LEU A 30 -24.85 0.84 -18.22
C LEU A 30 -24.32 2.10 -18.92
N THR A 31 -25.21 2.98 -19.38
CA THR A 31 -24.86 4.24 -20.03
C THR A 31 -24.05 5.12 -19.08
N ARG A 32 -24.51 5.33 -17.84
CA ARG A 32 -23.80 6.11 -16.82
C ARG A 32 -22.43 5.52 -16.51
N PHE A 33 -22.33 4.20 -16.38
CA PHE A 33 -21.06 3.52 -16.15
C PHE A 33 -20.10 3.73 -17.32
N LEU A 34 -20.56 3.51 -18.56
CA LEU A 34 -19.72 3.69 -19.75
C LEU A 34 -19.27 5.14 -19.93
N ASP A 35 -20.11 6.10 -19.56
CA ASP A 35 -19.79 7.53 -19.64
C ASP A 35 -18.67 7.91 -18.66
N HIS A 36 -18.82 7.57 -17.38
CA HIS A 36 -17.94 8.03 -16.31
C HIS A 36 -16.74 7.11 -16.07
N PHE A 37 -16.92 5.80 -16.24
CA PHE A 37 -15.96 4.78 -15.84
C PHE A 37 -15.42 3.94 -17.01
N GLY A 38 -15.86 4.20 -18.24
CA GLY A 38 -15.36 3.56 -19.47
C GLY A 38 -13.93 3.98 -19.85
N THR A 39 -12.97 3.76 -18.96
CA THR A 39 -11.54 4.07 -19.16
C THR A 39 -10.66 2.84 -19.09
N LYS A 40 -9.48 2.90 -19.73
CA LYS A 40 -8.53 1.77 -19.81
C LYS A 40 -8.25 1.16 -18.43
N ALA A 41 -8.07 1.99 -17.41
CA ALA A 41 -7.76 1.54 -16.05
C ALA A 41 -8.91 0.72 -15.41
N LEU A 42 -10.17 1.09 -15.66
CA LEU A 42 -11.32 0.48 -14.98
C LEU A 42 -11.98 -0.65 -15.76
N VAL A 43 -11.95 -0.60 -17.11
CA VAL A 43 -12.58 -1.60 -17.99
C VAL A 43 -11.59 -2.46 -18.78
N GLY A 44 -10.30 -2.11 -18.78
CA GLY A 44 -9.28 -2.80 -19.57
C GLY A 44 -9.20 -2.30 -21.02
N GLU A 45 -8.07 -2.59 -21.66
CA GLU A 45 -7.75 -2.10 -23.01
C GLU A 45 -8.66 -2.70 -24.09
N THR A 46 -8.84 -4.02 -24.07
CA THR A 46 -9.67 -4.73 -25.06
C THR A 46 -11.11 -4.24 -25.04
N PHE A 47 -11.70 -4.05 -23.86
CA PHE A 47 -13.08 -3.56 -23.76
C PHE A 47 -13.18 -2.09 -24.15
N LEU A 48 -12.20 -1.27 -23.78
CA LEU A 48 -12.14 0.13 -24.20
C LEU A 48 -12.09 0.25 -25.74
N ALA A 49 -11.31 -0.59 -26.40
CA ALA A 49 -11.22 -0.61 -27.87
C ALA A 49 -12.56 -0.93 -28.52
N THR A 50 -13.36 -1.83 -27.93
CA THR A 50 -14.72 -2.16 -28.38
C THR A 50 -15.68 -0.98 -28.24
N ILE A 51 -15.69 -0.31 -27.08
CA ILE A 51 -16.67 0.76 -26.82
C ILE A 51 -16.26 2.12 -27.39
N GLY A 52 -14.98 2.35 -27.69
CA GLY A 52 -14.46 3.59 -28.27
C GLY A 52 -14.64 4.86 -27.41
N SER A 53 -14.44 6.02 -28.02
CA SER A 53 -14.58 7.35 -27.41
C SER A 53 -15.98 7.95 -27.59
N GLY A 54 -16.32 8.95 -26.78
CA GLY A 54 -17.64 9.62 -26.80
C GLY A 54 -18.44 9.37 -25.51
N ASP A 55 -19.68 9.85 -25.50
CA ASP A 55 -20.57 9.71 -24.35
C ASP A 55 -21.04 8.26 -24.12
N GLY A 56 -21.68 8.04 -22.96
CA GLY A 56 -22.21 6.73 -22.59
C GLY A 56 -23.16 6.11 -23.62
N HIS A 57 -23.97 6.91 -24.33
CA HIS A 57 -24.94 6.42 -25.31
C HIS A 57 -24.24 5.92 -26.58
N ALA A 58 -23.27 6.69 -27.09
CA ALA A 58 -22.46 6.28 -28.24
C ALA A 58 -21.63 5.03 -27.93
N ARG A 59 -21.09 4.94 -26.70
CA ARG A 59 -20.37 3.76 -26.21
C ARG A 59 -21.28 2.54 -26.10
N LEU A 60 -22.48 2.70 -25.56
CA LEU A 60 -23.48 1.63 -25.49
C LEU A 60 -23.88 1.13 -26.88
N ALA A 61 -24.14 2.04 -27.84
CA ALA A 61 -24.51 1.65 -29.20
C ALA A 61 -23.45 0.76 -29.86
N ARG A 62 -22.16 1.09 -29.69
CA ARG A 62 -21.04 0.27 -30.20
C ARG A 62 -20.89 -1.05 -29.47
N LEU A 63 -21.10 -1.07 -28.15
CA LEU A 63 -21.13 -2.32 -27.38
C LEU A 63 -22.23 -3.26 -27.89
N LEU A 64 -23.44 -2.74 -28.08
CA LEU A 64 -24.56 -3.50 -28.63
C LEU A 64 -24.24 -4.02 -30.02
N GLU A 65 -23.67 -3.19 -30.89
CA GLU A 65 -23.24 -3.61 -32.23
C GLU A 65 -22.19 -4.72 -32.19
N ALA A 66 -21.13 -4.56 -31.39
CA ALA A 66 -20.06 -5.54 -31.24
C ALA A 66 -20.55 -6.88 -30.67
N CYS A 67 -21.61 -6.83 -29.85
CA CYS A 67 -22.29 -8.00 -29.32
C CYS A 67 -23.41 -8.53 -30.23
N ASN A 68 -23.54 -8.08 -31.49
CA ASN A 68 -24.60 -8.50 -32.44
C ASN A 68 -26.05 -8.17 -32.00
N TYR A 69 -26.23 -7.11 -31.21
CA TYR A 69 -27.52 -6.62 -30.69
C TYR A 69 -27.81 -5.16 -31.10
N ARG A 70 -27.34 -4.73 -32.28
CA ARG A 70 -27.62 -3.38 -32.80
C ARG A 70 -29.13 -3.10 -32.74
N ASP A 71 -29.49 -1.96 -32.15
CA ASP A 71 -30.88 -1.50 -31.94
C ASP A 71 -31.77 -2.48 -31.14
N ASN A 72 -31.19 -3.48 -30.47
CA ASN A 72 -31.90 -4.49 -29.67
C ASN A 72 -31.32 -4.62 -28.24
N PRO A 73 -31.42 -3.56 -27.41
CA PRO A 73 -30.95 -3.62 -26.03
C PRO A 73 -31.68 -4.69 -25.20
N ASN A 74 -32.96 -4.97 -25.49
CA ASN A 74 -33.72 -6.00 -24.78
C ASN A 74 -33.11 -7.40 -24.95
N GLY A 75 -32.71 -7.76 -26.17
CA GLY A 75 -32.03 -9.03 -26.46
C GLY A 75 -30.67 -9.12 -25.76
N PHE A 76 -29.87 -8.05 -25.83
CA PHE A 76 -28.57 -7.98 -25.16
C PHE A 76 -28.68 -8.21 -23.66
N PHE A 77 -29.59 -7.48 -22.98
CA PHE A 77 -29.76 -7.64 -21.55
C PHE A 77 -30.36 -9.00 -21.20
N SER A 78 -31.26 -9.55 -22.02
CA SER A 78 -31.80 -10.89 -21.79
C SER A 78 -30.71 -11.97 -21.81
N GLU A 79 -29.79 -11.93 -22.77
CA GLU A 79 -28.63 -12.85 -22.80
C GLU A 79 -27.68 -12.62 -21.61
N LEU A 80 -27.31 -11.35 -21.36
CA LEU A 80 -26.40 -11.01 -20.26
C LEU A 80 -26.95 -11.42 -18.89
N LEU A 81 -28.24 -11.18 -18.64
CA LEU A 81 -28.90 -11.57 -17.41
C LEU A 81 -29.00 -13.09 -17.27
N ALA A 82 -29.22 -13.82 -18.36
CA ALA A 82 -29.20 -15.29 -18.33
C ALA A 82 -27.80 -15.82 -17.95
N LEU A 83 -26.73 -15.19 -18.42
CA LEU A 83 -25.36 -15.52 -18.01
C LEU A 83 -25.11 -15.16 -16.54
N LEU A 84 -25.56 -13.99 -16.08
CA LEU A 84 -25.45 -13.58 -14.67
C LEU A 84 -26.25 -14.49 -13.72
N GLY A 85 -27.39 -15.03 -14.17
CA GLY A 85 -28.18 -15.99 -13.41
C GLY A 85 -27.43 -17.30 -13.09
N LYS A 86 -26.47 -17.65 -13.96
CA LYS A 86 -25.61 -18.84 -13.86
C LYS A 86 -24.24 -18.55 -13.23
N ALA A 87 -23.93 -17.28 -12.98
CA ALA A 87 -22.59 -16.87 -12.60
C ALA A 87 -22.27 -17.25 -11.15
N GLU A 88 -21.13 -17.92 -10.98
CA GLU A 88 -20.54 -18.30 -9.69
C GLU A 88 -19.19 -17.59 -9.45
N GLY A 89 -18.87 -16.58 -10.26
CA GLY A 89 -17.62 -15.80 -10.19
C GLY A 89 -16.38 -16.48 -10.78
N THR A 90 -16.47 -17.74 -11.20
CA THR A 90 -15.33 -18.54 -11.71
C THR A 90 -15.08 -18.39 -13.21
N THR A 91 -16.12 -18.06 -13.99
CA THR A 91 -16.06 -17.96 -15.45
C THR A 91 -16.28 -16.52 -15.89
N ALA A 92 -15.47 -16.06 -16.84
CA ALA A 92 -15.65 -14.74 -17.44
C ALA A 92 -17.00 -14.65 -18.17
N ILE A 93 -17.77 -13.60 -17.90
CA ILE A 93 -19.06 -13.38 -18.54
C ILE A 93 -18.83 -12.66 -19.86
N ALA A 94 -19.24 -13.29 -20.97
CA ALA A 94 -19.07 -12.74 -22.31
C ALA A 94 -20.37 -12.86 -23.12
N VAL A 95 -20.72 -11.80 -23.85
CA VAL A 95 -21.85 -11.77 -24.78
C VAL A 95 -21.29 -11.74 -26.19
N ASN A 96 -21.58 -12.78 -26.98
CA ASN A 96 -21.06 -12.95 -28.35
C ASN A 96 -19.55 -12.71 -28.48
N GLY A 97 -18.76 -13.23 -27.53
CA GLY A 97 -17.30 -13.17 -27.54
C GLY A 97 -16.69 -11.90 -26.93
N ILE A 98 -17.49 -10.91 -26.54
CA ILE A 98 -17.02 -9.73 -25.83
C ILE A 98 -17.13 -9.98 -24.32
N THR A 99 -16.00 -10.07 -23.62
CA THR A 99 -15.95 -10.21 -22.16
C THR A 99 -16.35 -8.92 -21.46
N MET A 100 -17.30 -9.00 -20.54
CA MET A 100 -17.76 -7.88 -19.73
C MET A 100 -16.83 -7.64 -18.53
N PRO A 101 -16.40 -6.39 -18.25
CA PRO A 101 -15.62 -6.07 -17.07
C PRO A 101 -16.39 -6.34 -15.77
N SER A 102 -15.72 -6.92 -14.77
CA SER A 102 -16.32 -7.24 -13.46
C SER A 102 -17.01 -6.03 -12.81
N ARG A 103 -16.38 -4.85 -12.83
CA ARG A 103 -16.94 -3.59 -12.27
C ARG A 103 -18.22 -3.13 -12.97
N LEU A 104 -18.31 -3.34 -14.29
CA LEU A 104 -19.50 -3.03 -15.07
C LEU A 104 -20.64 -3.97 -14.68
N LEU A 105 -20.33 -5.26 -14.54
CA LEU A 105 -21.31 -6.26 -14.10
C LEU A 105 -21.81 -5.98 -12.67
N VAL A 106 -20.93 -5.54 -11.76
CA VAL A 106 -21.33 -5.11 -10.41
C VAL A 106 -22.31 -3.94 -10.47
N ALA A 107 -22.08 -2.94 -11.33
CA ALA A 107 -23.01 -1.82 -11.51
C ALA A 107 -24.40 -2.28 -12.00
N LEU A 108 -24.46 -3.30 -12.86
CA LEU A 108 -25.74 -3.91 -13.28
C LEU A 108 -26.38 -4.72 -12.15
N LEU A 109 -25.57 -5.45 -11.37
CA LEU A 109 -26.05 -6.20 -10.20
C LEU A 109 -26.58 -5.29 -9.09
N GLU A 110 -26.16 -4.02 -9.00
CA GLU A 110 -26.75 -3.03 -8.10
C GLU A 110 -28.20 -2.71 -8.47
N VAL A 111 -28.54 -2.72 -9.76
CA VAL A 111 -29.93 -2.57 -10.25
C VAL A 111 -30.74 -3.84 -9.96
N LEU A 112 -30.16 -5.02 -10.23
CA LEU A 112 -30.85 -6.32 -10.11
C LEU A 112 -31.06 -6.78 -8.67
N LEU A 113 -30.14 -6.43 -7.78
CA LEU A 113 -30.13 -6.84 -6.37
C LEU A 113 -30.00 -5.58 -5.51
N PRO A 114 -31.02 -4.70 -5.45
CA PRO A 114 -30.88 -3.39 -4.83
C PRO A 114 -30.70 -3.43 -3.31
N GLY A 115 -30.20 -2.32 -2.76
CA GLY A 115 -30.08 -2.06 -1.32
C GLY A 115 -28.73 -2.43 -0.69
N ASP A 116 -28.41 -1.80 0.44
CA ASP A 116 -27.05 -1.81 1.01
C ASP A 116 -27.00 -2.43 2.41
N LYS A 117 -27.80 -3.46 2.66
CA LYS A 117 -27.74 -4.18 3.94
C LYS A 117 -26.51 -5.11 4.00
N PHE A 118 -26.13 -5.47 5.22
CA PHE A 118 -25.31 -6.65 5.49
C PHE A 118 -26.14 -7.71 6.22
N VAL A 119 -25.81 -8.98 6.00
CA VAL A 119 -26.57 -10.14 6.46
C VAL A 119 -25.64 -11.08 7.20
N SER A 120 -26.02 -11.49 8.42
CA SER A 120 -25.39 -12.61 9.09
C SER A 120 -25.97 -13.92 8.56
N VAL A 121 -25.11 -14.77 8.02
CA VAL A 121 -25.50 -16.04 7.40
C VAL A 121 -25.37 -17.15 8.44
N LYS A 122 -26.44 -17.92 8.65
CA LYS A 122 -26.57 -18.91 9.72
C LYS A 122 -26.68 -20.35 9.23
N THR A 123 -27.16 -20.54 8.00
CA THR A 123 -27.32 -21.87 7.40
C THR A 123 -26.73 -21.91 6.01
N VAL A 124 -26.35 -23.11 5.56
CA VAL A 124 -25.89 -23.34 4.17
C VAL A 124 -26.95 -22.91 3.16
N ASP A 125 -28.23 -23.20 3.39
CA ASP A 125 -29.33 -22.74 2.51
C ASP A 125 -29.37 -21.21 2.38
N GLN A 126 -29.13 -20.50 3.50
CA GLN A 126 -29.08 -19.04 3.47
C GLN A 126 -27.85 -18.55 2.70
N LEU A 127 -26.71 -19.26 2.80
CA LEU A 127 -25.51 -18.95 2.06
C LEU A 127 -25.76 -19.08 0.56
N GLU A 128 -26.21 -20.25 0.10
CA GLU A 128 -26.47 -20.52 -1.32
C GLU A 128 -27.51 -19.56 -1.92
N LYS A 129 -28.60 -19.34 -1.20
CA LYS A 129 -29.62 -18.38 -1.60
C LYS A 129 -29.06 -16.97 -1.76
N LEU A 130 -28.21 -16.53 -0.83
CA LEU A 130 -27.68 -15.18 -0.84
C LEU A 130 -26.59 -14.98 -1.90
N THR A 131 -25.71 -15.96 -2.09
CA THR A 131 -24.54 -15.84 -2.96
C THR A 131 -24.78 -16.35 -4.37
N ASN A 132 -25.82 -17.16 -4.61
CA ASN A 132 -26.01 -17.93 -5.84
C ASN A 132 -24.85 -18.92 -6.11
N ILE A 133 -24.14 -19.35 -5.08
CA ILE A 133 -23.05 -20.33 -5.18
C ILE A 133 -23.51 -21.59 -4.47
N ARG A 134 -23.47 -22.73 -5.18
CA ARG A 134 -23.89 -24.03 -4.64
C ARG A 134 -22.80 -24.65 -3.76
N VAL A 135 -23.20 -25.24 -2.64
CA VAL A 135 -22.35 -26.09 -1.80
C VAL A 135 -22.65 -27.55 -2.16
N PRO A 136 -21.63 -28.37 -2.50
CA PRO A 136 -21.81 -29.78 -2.80
C PRO A 136 -22.54 -30.51 -1.67
N GLU A 137 -23.49 -31.39 -2.00
CA GLU A 137 -24.33 -32.08 -0.99
C GLU A 137 -23.48 -32.80 0.07
N ALA A 138 -22.38 -33.42 -0.35
CA ALA A 138 -21.45 -34.12 0.51
C ALA A 138 -20.72 -33.21 1.53
N GLU A 139 -20.61 -31.91 1.24
CA GLU A 139 -19.87 -30.93 2.04
C GLU A 139 -20.78 -30.08 2.94
N ARG A 140 -22.11 -30.19 2.81
CA ARG A 140 -23.05 -29.29 3.50
C ARG A 140 -22.94 -29.37 5.02
N ALA A 141 -22.74 -30.57 5.58
CA ALA A 141 -22.59 -30.75 7.03
C ALA A 141 -21.32 -30.06 7.55
N ASP A 142 -20.19 -30.28 6.86
CA ASP A 142 -18.91 -29.68 7.21
C ASP A 142 -18.96 -28.15 7.03
N MET A 143 -19.59 -27.67 5.96
CA MET A 143 -19.82 -26.24 5.72
C MET A 143 -20.63 -25.60 6.85
N GLN A 144 -21.68 -26.28 7.33
CA GLN A 144 -22.46 -25.81 8.47
C GLN A 144 -21.58 -25.71 9.73
N GLN A 145 -20.73 -26.70 9.99
CA GLN A 145 -19.77 -26.67 11.10
C GLN A 145 -18.75 -25.52 10.97
N VAL A 146 -18.26 -25.25 9.75
CA VAL A 146 -17.38 -24.10 9.47
C VAL A 146 -18.07 -22.79 9.82
N MET A 147 -19.32 -22.61 9.41
CA MET A 147 -20.09 -21.39 9.68
C MET A 147 -20.42 -21.20 11.16
N GLU A 148 -20.56 -22.30 11.91
CA GLU A 148 -20.76 -22.28 13.36
C GLU A 148 -19.48 -21.95 14.14
N THR A 149 -18.33 -22.39 13.64
CA THR A 149 -17.00 -22.12 14.21
C THR A 149 -16.51 -20.71 13.85
N TYR A 150 -16.72 -20.32 12.59
CA TYR A 150 -16.25 -19.07 11.99
C TYR A 150 -17.43 -18.35 11.31
N PRO A 151 -18.09 -17.43 12.03
CA PRO A 151 -19.32 -16.80 11.57
C PRO A 151 -19.16 -16.13 10.21
N VAL A 152 -20.22 -16.21 9.40
CA VAL A 152 -20.28 -15.56 8.09
C VAL A 152 -21.17 -14.32 8.17
N ARG A 153 -20.66 -13.21 7.65
CA ARG A 153 -21.43 -11.98 7.47
C ARG A 153 -20.98 -11.31 6.18
N LEU A 154 -21.94 -10.97 5.33
CA LEU A 154 -21.71 -10.45 3.98
C LEU A 154 -22.51 -9.16 3.77
N SER A 155 -21.95 -8.20 3.04
CA SER A 155 -22.68 -7.02 2.55
C SER A 155 -23.25 -7.30 1.16
N MET A 156 -24.32 -6.61 0.78
CA MET A 156 -24.82 -6.69 -0.60
C MET A 156 -23.75 -6.27 -1.62
N HIS A 157 -22.86 -5.32 -1.28
CA HIS A 157 -21.74 -4.93 -2.14
C HIS A 157 -20.81 -6.12 -2.44
N THR A 158 -20.36 -6.81 -1.38
CA THR A 158 -19.50 -7.98 -1.52
C THR A 158 -20.21 -9.12 -2.24
N ILE A 159 -21.49 -9.38 -1.94
CA ILE A 159 -22.27 -10.43 -2.62
C ILE A 159 -22.30 -10.20 -4.13
N ARG A 160 -22.54 -8.97 -4.59
CA ARG A 160 -22.53 -8.63 -6.02
C ARG A 160 -21.15 -8.88 -6.63
N GLN A 161 -20.08 -8.49 -5.94
CA GLN A 161 -18.70 -8.72 -6.42
C GLN A 161 -18.36 -10.22 -6.49
N MET A 162 -18.71 -11.01 -5.48
CA MET A 162 -18.43 -12.45 -5.42
C MET A 162 -19.07 -13.22 -6.57
N ARG A 163 -20.28 -12.81 -7.01
CA ARG A 163 -20.98 -13.45 -8.14
C ARG A 163 -20.23 -13.31 -9.47
N VAL A 164 -19.31 -12.36 -9.59
CA VAL A 164 -18.57 -12.08 -10.82
C VAL A 164 -17.04 -12.10 -10.63
N SER A 165 -16.56 -12.48 -9.44
CA SER A 165 -15.14 -12.63 -9.15
C SER A 165 -14.90 -13.69 -8.08
N SER A 166 -14.25 -14.79 -8.48
CA SER A 166 -13.77 -15.84 -7.59
C SER A 166 -12.73 -15.33 -6.61
N ASN A 167 -11.91 -14.35 -6.99
CA ASN A 167 -10.91 -13.74 -6.12
C ASN A 167 -11.54 -12.94 -4.97
N VAL A 168 -12.70 -12.32 -5.20
CA VAL A 168 -13.48 -11.71 -4.11
C VAL A 168 -14.17 -12.81 -3.31
N ALA A 169 -14.78 -13.80 -3.95
CA ALA A 169 -15.43 -14.93 -3.27
C ALA A 169 -14.48 -15.65 -2.31
N TYR A 170 -13.24 -15.92 -2.74
CA TYR A 170 -12.22 -16.61 -1.96
C TYR A 170 -11.87 -15.91 -0.64
N GLN A 171 -12.15 -14.62 -0.50
CA GLN A 171 -11.86 -13.86 0.72
C GLN A 171 -13.00 -13.88 1.76
N TYR A 172 -14.23 -14.20 1.33
CA TYR A 172 -15.44 -14.03 2.14
C TYR A 172 -16.35 -15.26 2.19
N LEU A 173 -16.31 -16.15 1.19
CA LEU A 173 -17.05 -17.41 1.17
C LEU A 173 -16.36 -18.43 2.08
N PRO A 174 -17.09 -19.10 3.00
CA PRO A 174 -16.52 -20.20 3.76
C PRO A 174 -16.17 -21.39 2.87
N PHE A 175 -15.19 -22.19 3.29
CA PHE A 175 -14.78 -23.43 2.64
C PHE A 175 -14.51 -24.54 3.67
N VAL A 176 -14.64 -25.81 3.30
CA VAL A 176 -14.61 -26.93 4.25
C VAL A 176 -13.23 -27.14 4.89
N GLU A 177 -12.16 -26.77 4.19
CA GLU A 177 -10.78 -26.85 4.67
C GLU A 177 -10.54 -25.91 5.86
N GLU A 178 -11.47 -25.00 6.17
CA GLU A 178 -11.39 -24.22 7.41
C GLU A 178 -11.51 -25.07 8.69
N LEU A 179 -12.00 -26.31 8.60
CA LEU A 179 -12.00 -27.25 9.73
C LEU A 179 -10.59 -27.74 10.10
N ASP A 180 -9.59 -27.52 9.26
CA ASP A 180 -8.19 -27.77 9.59
C ASP A 180 -7.75 -26.89 10.78
N SER A 181 -7.18 -27.55 11.78
CA SER A 181 -6.75 -26.93 13.03
C SER A 181 -5.27 -26.55 13.05
N VAL A 182 -4.54 -26.74 11.96
CA VAL A 182 -3.15 -26.27 11.86
C VAL A 182 -3.08 -24.74 12.02
N GLY A 183 -2.00 -24.26 12.66
CA GLY A 183 -1.80 -22.84 12.95
C GLY A 183 -2.08 -22.48 14.40
N HIS A 184 -2.45 -21.22 14.63
CA HIS A 184 -2.72 -20.68 15.96
C HIS A 184 -4.17 -20.23 16.11
N THR A 185 -4.71 -20.29 17.33
CA THR A 185 -5.99 -19.63 17.64
C THR A 185 -5.86 -18.11 17.62
N ASN A 186 -4.76 -17.58 18.15
CA ASN A 186 -4.40 -16.16 18.17
C ASN A 186 -2.92 -16.00 17.86
N THR A 187 -2.53 -14.92 17.16
CA THR A 187 -1.15 -14.72 16.68
C THR A 187 -0.39 -13.60 17.40
N TRP A 188 -0.98 -12.96 18.42
CA TRP A 188 -0.37 -11.82 19.13
C TRP A 188 -0.30 -12.00 20.65
N ILE A 189 0.70 -11.36 21.26
CA ILE A 189 1.04 -11.48 22.70
C ILE A 189 0.80 -10.15 23.46
N GLY A 190 0.17 -9.17 22.81
CA GLY A 190 -0.07 -7.84 23.39
C GLY A 190 -0.78 -7.91 24.75
N GLN A 191 -0.42 -7.00 25.66
CA GLN A 191 -1.14 -6.87 26.92
C GLN A 191 -2.51 -6.25 26.70
N PHE A 192 -3.55 -6.95 27.18
CA PHE A 192 -4.93 -6.48 27.13
C PHE A 192 -5.27 -5.72 28.41
N HIS A 193 -5.64 -4.45 28.27
CA HIS A 193 -6.23 -3.67 29.35
C HIS A 193 -7.75 -3.60 29.15
N GLN A 194 -8.49 -4.30 30.00
CA GLN A 194 -9.97 -4.39 29.99
C GLN A 194 -10.56 -4.81 28.61
N GLY A 195 -9.81 -5.54 27.79
CA GLY A 195 -10.24 -5.98 26.46
C GLY A 195 -10.30 -4.90 25.38
N LEU A 196 -10.10 -3.61 25.72
CA LEU A 196 -10.19 -2.50 24.77
C LEU A 196 -8.82 -2.01 24.26
N LEU A 197 -7.81 -1.93 25.13
CA LEU A 197 -6.50 -1.40 24.76
C LEU A 197 -5.48 -2.53 24.67
N GLU A 198 -4.85 -2.65 23.49
CA GLU A 198 -3.72 -3.56 23.25
C GLU A 198 -2.43 -2.73 23.06
N GLN A 199 -1.37 -3.10 23.78
CA GLN A 199 -0.05 -2.48 23.63
C GLN A 199 1.00 -3.51 23.25
N MET A 200 1.49 -3.41 22.00
CA MET A 200 2.60 -4.22 21.47
C MET A 200 3.90 -3.42 21.32
N TYR A 201 3.83 -2.09 21.47
CA TYR A 201 4.94 -1.18 21.22
C TYR A 201 4.98 -0.08 22.27
N ALA A 202 6.18 0.47 22.54
CA ALA A 202 6.35 1.51 23.54
C ALA A 202 5.57 2.79 23.18
N ASN A 203 5.59 3.16 21.89
CA ASN A 203 5.11 4.47 21.43
C ASN A 203 3.69 4.47 20.86
N ARG A 204 2.98 3.34 20.84
CA ARG A 204 1.65 3.25 20.23
C ARG A 204 0.79 2.15 20.82
N VAL A 205 -0.51 2.40 20.84
CA VAL A 205 -1.53 1.47 21.34
C VAL A 205 -2.64 1.28 20.31
N ILE A 206 -3.36 0.18 20.44
CA ILE A 206 -4.54 -0.14 19.64
C ILE A 206 -5.77 -0.03 20.55
N PHE A 207 -6.82 0.65 20.07
CA PHE A 207 -8.14 0.72 20.70
C PHE A 207 -9.12 -0.14 19.90
N LEU A 208 -9.68 -1.17 20.54
CA LEU A 208 -10.75 -2.00 19.98
C LEU A 208 -12.08 -1.41 20.41
N LEU A 209 -12.77 -0.68 19.52
CA LEU A 209 -14.00 0.03 19.85
C LEU A 209 -15.28 -0.79 19.61
N ASN A 210 -15.16 -1.90 18.90
CA ASN A 210 -16.26 -2.79 18.51
C ASN A 210 -15.70 -4.17 18.15
N MET A 211 -16.41 -5.27 18.39
CA MET A 211 -15.94 -6.63 18.09
C MET A 211 -16.45 -7.17 16.74
N SER A 212 -17.47 -6.52 16.17
CA SER A 212 -18.10 -6.92 14.91
C SER A 212 -17.61 -6.10 13.71
N CYS A 213 -17.72 -6.69 12.52
CA CYS A 213 -17.52 -6.02 11.22
C CYS A 213 -18.85 -6.08 10.43
N PRO A 214 -19.05 -5.21 9.44
CA PRO A 214 -20.10 -5.40 8.42
C PRO A 214 -19.90 -6.69 7.61
N VAL A 215 -18.64 -7.04 7.32
CA VAL A 215 -18.27 -8.24 6.55
C VAL A 215 -17.13 -8.98 7.25
N TYR A 216 -17.21 -10.31 7.30
CA TYR A 216 -16.18 -11.16 7.91
C TYR A 216 -15.27 -11.80 6.88
N CYS A 217 -14.00 -11.42 6.91
CA CYS A 217 -12.94 -11.98 6.07
C CYS A 217 -12.54 -13.36 6.61
N ARG A 218 -12.36 -14.35 5.73
CA ARG A 218 -12.03 -15.73 6.15
C ARG A 218 -10.59 -15.90 6.67
N PHE A 219 -9.71 -14.95 6.35
CA PHE A 219 -8.33 -14.86 6.84
C PHE A 219 -8.16 -13.97 8.09
N CYS A 220 -9.25 -13.52 8.72
CA CYS A 220 -9.18 -12.58 9.84
C CYS A 220 -8.56 -13.22 11.10
N PHE A 221 -7.60 -12.55 11.74
CA PHE A 221 -7.00 -13.04 13.01
C PHE A 221 -8.01 -13.14 14.17
N ARG A 222 -9.19 -12.53 14.06
CA ARG A 222 -10.32 -12.65 15.02
C ARG A 222 -11.51 -13.40 14.41
N LYS A 223 -11.28 -14.39 13.52
CA LYS A 223 -12.36 -15.12 12.82
C LYS A 223 -13.18 -16.04 13.73
N HIS A 224 -12.59 -16.55 14.81
CA HIS A 224 -13.24 -17.42 15.79
C HIS A 224 -14.50 -16.76 16.37
N LYS A 225 -15.57 -17.54 16.52
CA LYS A 225 -16.86 -17.06 17.04
C LYS A 225 -16.74 -16.50 18.46
N GLU A 226 -15.90 -17.08 19.30
CA GLU A 226 -15.65 -16.59 20.66
C GLU A 226 -15.19 -15.13 20.64
N SER A 227 -14.21 -14.81 19.80
CA SER A 227 -13.68 -13.44 19.64
C SER A 227 -14.76 -12.46 19.16
N ARG A 228 -15.72 -12.91 18.34
CA ARG A 228 -16.80 -12.07 17.83
C ARG A 228 -17.93 -11.84 18.83
N ASN A 229 -18.07 -12.76 19.79
CA ASN A 229 -19.11 -12.72 20.82
C ASN A 229 -18.65 -12.02 22.11
N GLU A 230 -17.39 -11.58 22.17
CA GLU A 230 -16.92 -10.71 23.25
C GLU A 230 -17.79 -9.46 23.37
N THR A 231 -17.97 -9.00 24.61
CA THR A 231 -18.84 -7.84 24.90
C THR A 231 -18.22 -6.58 24.30
N ASN A 232 -19.03 -5.83 23.54
CA ASN A 232 -18.58 -4.55 23.01
C ASN A 232 -18.27 -3.57 24.16
N PRO A 233 -17.19 -2.79 24.03
CA PRO A 233 -16.82 -1.81 25.04
C PRO A 233 -17.86 -0.69 25.14
N THR A 234 -17.98 -0.10 26.32
CA THR A 234 -18.83 1.07 26.54
C THR A 234 -18.04 2.38 26.39
N VAL A 235 -18.73 3.51 26.28
CA VAL A 235 -18.11 4.84 26.32
C VAL A 235 -17.31 5.06 27.62
N ALA A 236 -17.74 4.46 28.73
CA ALA A 236 -17.02 4.55 30.00
C ALA A 236 -15.67 3.81 29.94
N ASP A 237 -15.62 2.66 29.26
CA ASP A 237 -14.38 1.90 29.07
C ASP A 237 -13.42 2.63 28.13
N VAL A 238 -13.95 3.25 27.06
CA VAL A 238 -13.16 4.13 26.18
C VAL A 238 -12.52 5.27 26.97
N ARG A 239 -13.28 5.96 27.84
CA ARG A 239 -12.74 7.05 28.67
C ARG A 239 -11.62 6.57 29.60
N LYS A 240 -11.76 5.40 30.23
CA LYS A 240 -10.69 4.81 31.06
C LYS A 240 -9.42 4.53 30.24
N ALA A 241 -9.56 4.05 29.00
CA ALA A 241 -8.41 3.84 28.12
C ALA A 241 -7.75 5.15 27.68
N VAL A 242 -8.53 6.20 27.43
CA VAL A 242 -7.99 7.56 27.24
C VAL A 242 -7.22 8.01 28.48
N ASP A 243 -7.73 7.77 29.68
CA ASP A 243 -7.04 8.10 30.93
C ASP A 243 -5.75 7.28 31.14
N HIS A 244 -5.69 6.05 30.63
CA HIS A 244 -4.46 5.28 30.55
C HIS A 244 -3.46 5.96 29.61
N VAL A 245 -3.87 6.31 28.38
CA VAL A 245 -3.00 7.02 27.42
C VAL A 245 -2.48 8.33 28.00
N ARG A 246 -3.32 9.08 28.72
CA ARG A 246 -2.91 10.33 29.40
C ARG A 246 -1.79 10.12 30.43
N ARG A 247 -1.75 8.96 31.08
CA ARG A 247 -0.71 8.58 32.07
C ARG A 247 0.51 7.91 31.44
N SER A 248 0.50 7.67 30.13
CA SER A 248 1.55 6.95 29.40
C SER A 248 2.21 7.88 28.37
N PRO A 249 3.14 8.77 28.77
CA PRO A 249 3.71 9.82 27.91
C PRO A 249 4.52 9.30 26.72
N ALA A 250 4.94 8.03 26.76
CA ALA A 250 5.61 7.36 25.64
C ALA A 250 4.65 7.14 24.45
N VAL A 251 3.35 6.99 24.68
CA VAL A 251 2.35 6.67 23.64
C VAL A 251 2.03 7.90 22.78
N LYS A 252 2.54 7.94 21.55
CA LYS A 252 2.34 9.05 20.61
C LYS A 252 1.27 8.77 19.56
N GLU A 253 1.00 7.51 19.26
CA GLU A 253 0.05 7.11 18.22
C GLU A 253 -1.01 6.14 18.73
N ILE A 254 -2.25 6.34 18.28
CA ILE A 254 -3.37 5.45 18.62
C ILE A 254 -3.98 4.92 17.33
N VAL A 255 -4.04 3.59 17.22
CA VAL A 255 -4.77 2.91 16.16
C VAL A 255 -6.16 2.56 16.68
N ILE A 256 -7.18 3.24 16.16
CA ILE A 256 -8.58 3.01 16.49
C ILE A 256 -9.14 1.98 15.51
N THR A 257 -9.53 0.81 16.02
CA THR A 257 -9.93 -0.37 15.26
C THR A 257 -10.96 -1.20 16.05
N GLY A 258 -10.97 -2.52 15.85
CA GLY A 258 -11.87 -3.49 16.46
C GLY A 258 -12.12 -4.62 15.47
N GLY A 259 -13.39 -4.91 15.23
CA GLY A 259 -13.85 -5.38 13.94
C GLY A 259 -13.86 -4.24 12.94
N ASP A 260 -14.77 -3.27 13.12
CA ASP A 260 -14.75 -1.99 12.41
C ASP A 260 -15.15 -0.85 13.36
N PRO A 261 -14.34 0.22 13.50
CA PRO A 261 -14.59 1.29 14.46
C PRO A 261 -15.81 2.16 14.11
N PHE A 262 -16.22 2.18 12.83
CA PHE A 262 -17.37 2.96 12.36
C PHE A 262 -18.72 2.30 12.70
N MET A 263 -18.70 1.07 13.24
CA MET A 263 -19.91 0.41 13.74
C MET A 263 -20.37 0.92 15.10
N ASN A 264 -19.57 1.74 15.79
CA ASN A 264 -19.94 2.33 17.08
C ASN A 264 -19.55 3.82 17.13
N ARG A 265 -20.45 4.67 16.65
CA ARG A 265 -20.24 6.13 16.57
C ARG A 265 -19.97 6.77 17.93
N ALA A 266 -20.63 6.31 18.99
CA ALA A 266 -20.48 6.87 20.33
C ALA A 266 -19.09 6.62 20.90
N ASN A 267 -18.58 5.38 20.78
CA ASN A 267 -17.22 5.04 21.19
C ASN A 267 -16.17 5.76 20.34
N MET A 268 -16.38 5.84 19.02
CA MET A 268 -15.46 6.55 18.13
C MET A 268 -15.38 8.05 18.47
N ALA A 269 -16.50 8.69 18.75
CA ALA A 269 -16.52 10.08 19.20
C ALA A 269 -15.81 10.25 20.55
N ALA A 270 -16.12 9.41 21.54
CA ALA A 270 -15.47 9.44 22.84
C ALA A 270 -13.94 9.25 22.77
N ALA A 271 -13.47 8.37 21.88
CA ALA A 271 -12.05 8.13 21.66
C ALA A 271 -11.37 9.33 20.99
N ILE A 272 -11.91 9.81 19.87
CA ILE A 272 -11.33 10.93 19.12
C ILE A 272 -11.29 12.19 19.99
N ASP A 273 -12.41 12.54 20.63
CA ASP A 273 -12.52 13.76 21.43
C ASP A 273 -11.64 13.68 22.69
N GLY A 274 -11.61 12.52 23.36
CA GLY A 274 -10.77 12.34 24.54
C GLY A 274 -9.26 12.39 24.22
N LEU A 275 -8.82 11.75 23.13
CA LEU A 275 -7.41 11.71 22.72
C LEU A 275 -6.94 13.04 22.13
N MET A 276 -7.85 13.82 21.55
CA MET A 276 -7.58 15.17 21.07
C MET A 276 -7.13 16.12 22.21
N GLU A 277 -7.53 15.85 23.45
CA GLU A 277 -7.12 16.63 24.64
C GLU A 277 -5.80 16.16 25.26
N VAL A 278 -5.20 15.05 24.79
CA VAL A 278 -3.95 14.52 25.37
C VAL A 278 -2.75 15.09 24.64
N ASP A 279 -2.00 15.99 25.27
CA ASP A 279 -0.90 16.77 24.65
C ASP A 279 0.11 15.92 23.88
N HIS A 280 0.61 14.84 24.48
CA HIS A 280 1.65 14.01 23.88
C HIS A 280 1.17 13.09 22.75
N VAL A 281 -0.14 12.99 22.50
CA VAL A 281 -0.69 12.25 21.36
C VAL A 281 -0.50 13.06 20.08
N GLN A 282 0.01 12.42 19.03
CA GLN A 282 0.35 13.09 17.77
C GLN A 282 -0.52 12.61 16.61
N THR A 283 -0.87 11.33 16.57
CA THR A 283 -1.60 10.72 15.44
C THR A 283 -2.72 9.81 15.93
N LEU A 284 -3.89 9.98 15.33
CA LEU A 284 -4.99 9.00 15.38
C LEU A 284 -5.12 8.30 14.03
N ARG A 285 -5.08 6.97 14.03
CA ARG A 285 -5.23 6.13 12.83
C ARG A 285 -6.52 5.34 12.91
N LEU A 286 -7.46 5.60 12.02
CA LEU A 286 -8.73 4.87 11.97
C LEU A 286 -8.59 3.70 11.01
N ALA A 287 -8.61 2.46 11.51
CA ALA A 287 -8.46 1.27 10.69
C ALA A 287 -9.82 0.66 10.35
N THR A 288 -10.16 0.68 9.05
CA THR A 288 -11.44 0.18 8.53
C THR A 288 -11.24 -0.49 7.18
N ARG A 289 -11.82 -1.67 7.01
CA ARG A 289 -11.88 -2.33 5.70
C ARG A 289 -13.22 -2.07 4.99
N SER A 290 -14.15 -1.35 5.64
CA SER A 290 -15.45 -1.03 5.05
C SER A 290 -15.35 -0.20 3.76
N ILE A 291 -14.25 0.52 3.51
CA ILE A 291 -14.04 1.19 2.22
C ILE A 291 -14.03 0.19 1.05
N ALA A 292 -13.50 -1.02 1.25
CA ALA A 292 -13.43 -2.05 0.21
C ALA A 292 -14.73 -2.86 0.13
N TYR A 293 -15.20 -3.42 1.25
CA TYR A 293 -16.30 -4.38 1.24
C TYR A 293 -17.67 -3.78 1.56
N TYR A 294 -17.75 -2.54 2.07
CA TYR A 294 -19.01 -1.89 2.42
C TYR A 294 -18.95 -0.35 2.26
N PRO A 295 -18.64 0.16 1.05
CA PRO A 295 -18.61 1.60 0.77
C PRO A 295 -19.86 2.38 1.23
N PRO A 296 -21.09 1.81 1.17
CA PRO A 296 -22.30 2.51 1.64
C PRO A 296 -22.21 3.02 3.08
N LEU A 297 -21.36 2.44 3.95
CA LEU A 297 -21.12 2.97 5.29
C LEU A 297 -20.68 4.44 5.28
N PHE A 298 -19.86 4.83 4.30
CA PHE A 298 -19.34 6.19 4.19
C PHE A 298 -20.21 7.11 3.34
N LEU A 299 -20.97 6.54 2.42
CA LEU A 299 -21.76 7.28 1.42
C LEU A 299 -23.23 7.48 1.83
N ALA A 300 -23.75 6.67 2.75
CA ALA A 300 -25.10 6.83 3.28
C ALA A 300 -25.28 8.15 4.04
N GLU A 301 -26.54 8.55 4.23
CA GLU A 301 -26.93 9.78 4.96
C GLU A 301 -26.16 11.01 4.47
N ASP A 302 -26.09 11.20 3.15
CA ASP A 302 -25.38 12.29 2.48
C ASP A 302 -23.91 12.43 2.94
N GLY A 303 -23.24 11.29 3.15
CA GLY A 303 -21.82 11.27 3.54
C GLY A 303 -21.57 11.72 4.97
N ALA A 304 -22.49 11.47 5.91
CA ALA A 304 -22.39 11.92 7.30
C ALA A 304 -21.07 11.51 7.99
N TYR A 305 -20.55 10.31 7.68
CA TYR A 305 -19.25 9.86 8.19
C TYR A 305 -18.08 10.63 7.58
N LEU A 306 -18.08 10.86 6.27
CA LEU A 306 -17.05 11.64 5.59
C LEU A 306 -17.02 13.07 6.14
N THR A 307 -18.18 13.70 6.28
CA THR A 307 -18.33 15.03 6.90
C THR A 307 -17.79 15.05 8.33
N TYR A 308 -18.11 14.03 9.14
CA TYR A 308 -17.58 13.92 10.49
C TYR A 308 -16.06 13.82 10.53
N LEU A 309 -15.47 12.96 9.68
CA LEU A 309 -14.03 12.78 9.62
C LEU A 309 -13.31 14.06 9.19
N LYS A 310 -13.81 14.76 8.17
CA LYS A 310 -13.25 16.05 7.72
C LYS A 310 -13.25 17.08 8.84
N ARG A 311 -14.37 17.20 9.57
CA ARG A 311 -14.47 18.10 10.72
C ARG A 311 -13.48 17.74 11.82
N LYS A 312 -13.43 16.46 12.22
CA LYS A 312 -12.50 16.00 13.26
C LYS A 312 -11.03 16.11 12.86
N ASN A 313 -10.71 15.94 11.58
CA ASN A 313 -9.37 16.19 11.07
C ASN A 313 -8.96 17.66 11.27
N LEU A 314 -9.85 18.61 10.94
CA LEU A 314 -9.58 20.03 11.15
C LEU A 314 -9.36 20.36 12.64
N GLU A 315 -10.24 19.89 13.52
CA GLU A 315 -10.12 20.07 14.98
C GLU A 315 -8.78 19.48 15.53
N LEU A 316 -8.36 18.31 15.03
CA LEU A 316 -7.06 17.72 15.38
C LEU A 316 -5.88 18.56 14.86
N GLN A 317 -5.96 19.05 13.61
CA GLN A 317 -4.90 19.85 13.00
C GLN A 317 -4.67 21.17 13.75
N GLU A 318 -5.72 21.81 14.25
CA GLU A 318 -5.64 23.01 15.10
C GLU A 318 -4.79 22.78 16.35
N ARG A 319 -4.76 21.54 16.85
CA ARG A 319 -3.97 21.11 18.00
C ARG A 319 -2.64 20.44 17.63
N GLY A 320 -2.23 20.55 16.37
CA GLY A 320 -0.98 19.96 15.88
C GLY A 320 -1.00 18.43 15.71
N LYS A 321 -2.19 17.82 15.69
CA LYS A 321 -2.38 16.37 15.57
C LYS A 321 -2.78 15.99 14.15
N ARG A 322 -2.68 14.69 13.83
CA ARG A 322 -3.02 14.13 12.51
C ARG A 322 -4.07 13.04 12.61
N MET A 323 -4.95 12.99 11.62
CA MET A 323 -5.83 11.85 11.36
C MET A 323 -5.39 11.13 10.09
N GLU A 324 -5.35 9.81 10.15
CA GLU A 324 -5.09 8.93 9.01
C GLU A 324 -6.12 7.80 8.98
N VAL A 325 -6.42 7.29 7.80
CA VAL A 325 -7.30 6.13 7.61
C VAL A 325 -6.48 4.97 7.06
N ALA A 326 -6.49 3.84 7.78
CA ALA A 326 -5.94 2.58 7.31
C ALA A 326 -7.04 1.77 6.66
N THR A 327 -6.79 1.21 5.47
CA THR A 327 -7.72 0.28 4.83
C THR A 327 -7.01 -0.90 4.19
N HIS A 328 -7.78 -1.93 3.80
CA HIS A 328 -7.25 -3.15 3.21
C HIS A 328 -7.89 -3.43 1.87
N PHE A 329 -7.05 -3.69 0.87
CA PHE A 329 -7.44 -4.26 -0.41
C PHE A 329 -6.47 -5.40 -0.73
N ILE A 330 -7.01 -6.49 -1.25
CA ILE A 330 -6.30 -7.75 -1.51
C ILE A 330 -6.17 -7.97 -3.01
N HIS A 331 -7.25 -7.74 -3.77
CA HIS A 331 -7.32 -8.01 -5.20
C HIS A 331 -7.94 -6.82 -5.96
N PRO A 332 -7.53 -6.52 -7.21
CA PRO A 332 -8.12 -5.43 -8.01
C PRO A 332 -9.63 -5.52 -8.15
N ASP A 333 -10.23 -6.72 -8.18
CA ASP A 333 -11.69 -6.89 -8.28
C ASP A 333 -12.49 -6.35 -7.08
N GLU A 334 -11.85 -6.11 -5.94
CA GLU A 334 -12.51 -5.42 -4.81
C GLU A 334 -12.71 -3.92 -5.08
N ILE A 335 -11.97 -3.35 -6.05
CA ILE A 335 -12.05 -1.93 -6.38
C ILE A 335 -13.38 -1.62 -7.06
N SER A 336 -14.15 -0.73 -6.43
CA SER A 336 -15.36 -0.12 -6.96
C SER A 336 -15.19 1.40 -7.14
N PRO A 337 -15.93 2.05 -8.06
CA PRO A 337 -15.94 3.51 -8.16
C PRO A 337 -16.26 4.20 -6.82
N GLN A 338 -17.18 3.62 -6.04
CA GLN A 338 -17.49 4.09 -4.69
C GLN A 338 -16.25 4.06 -3.78
N SER A 339 -15.52 2.95 -3.75
CA SER A 339 -14.31 2.81 -2.92
C SER A 339 -13.23 3.84 -3.29
N LEU A 340 -12.96 4.05 -4.58
CA LEU A 340 -11.98 5.04 -5.04
C LEU A 340 -12.42 6.47 -4.73
N SER A 341 -13.72 6.76 -4.81
CA SER A 341 -14.25 8.09 -4.50
C SER A 341 -14.07 8.46 -3.03
N ILE A 342 -14.31 7.52 -2.11
CA ILE A 342 -14.09 7.69 -0.68
C ILE A 342 -12.62 8.00 -0.39
N ILE A 343 -11.69 7.25 -1.00
CA ILE A 343 -10.25 7.48 -0.85
C ILE A 343 -9.89 8.89 -1.35
N THR A 344 -10.34 9.23 -2.56
CA THR A 344 -10.07 10.53 -3.19
C THR A 344 -10.57 11.68 -2.33
N GLU A 345 -11.79 11.58 -1.80
CA GLU A 345 -12.42 12.62 -0.99
C GLU A 345 -11.71 12.84 0.36
N LEU A 346 -11.26 11.75 1.00
CA LEU A 346 -10.47 11.83 2.24
C LEU A 346 -9.12 12.51 1.99
N VAL A 347 -8.40 12.12 0.94
CA VAL A 347 -7.08 12.66 0.61
C VAL A 347 -7.15 14.13 0.20
N GLN A 348 -8.16 14.52 -0.60
CA GLN A 348 -8.42 15.91 -0.94
C GLN A 348 -8.71 16.78 0.30
N SER A 349 -9.19 16.17 1.39
CA SER A 349 -9.47 16.83 2.67
C SER A 349 -8.29 16.79 3.65
N GLY A 350 -7.10 16.40 3.20
CA GLY A 350 -5.89 16.30 4.02
C GLY A 350 -5.88 15.12 4.99
N ILE A 351 -6.74 14.12 4.79
CA ILE A 351 -6.73 12.86 5.55
C ILE A 351 -6.02 11.80 4.71
N ALA A 352 -4.81 11.42 5.13
CA ALA A 352 -4.06 10.40 4.42
C ALA A 352 -4.76 9.04 4.53
N VAL A 353 -4.93 8.36 3.40
CA VAL A 353 -5.43 6.98 3.34
C VAL A 353 -4.27 6.07 2.98
N TYR A 354 -4.02 5.05 3.80
CA TYR A 354 -2.96 4.07 3.52
C TYR A 354 -3.48 2.64 3.50
N VAL A 355 -2.88 1.82 2.64
CA VAL A 355 -3.36 0.49 2.29
C VAL A 355 -2.42 -0.59 2.83
N GLN A 356 -2.99 -1.63 3.43
CA GLN A 356 -2.29 -2.84 3.84
C GLN A 356 -2.91 -4.06 3.15
N THR A 357 -2.06 -4.98 2.72
CA THR A 357 -2.45 -6.10 1.86
C THR A 357 -1.89 -7.41 2.42
N PRO A 358 -2.69 -8.20 3.14
CA PRO A 358 -2.39 -9.62 3.36
C PRO A 358 -2.06 -10.35 2.05
N PHE A 359 -1.00 -11.15 2.06
CA PHE A 359 -0.60 -11.99 0.92
C PHE A 359 -1.28 -13.35 1.02
N LEU A 360 -2.17 -13.65 0.08
CA LEU A 360 -3.02 -14.83 0.05
C LEU A 360 -2.67 -15.68 -1.17
N ASN A 361 -2.32 -16.94 -0.92
CA ASN A 361 -2.06 -17.93 -1.96
C ASN A 361 -3.25 -18.06 -2.93
N ASN A 362 -2.98 -18.21 -4.22
CA ASN A 362 -3.93 -18.30 -5.32
C ASN A 362 -4.92 -17.12 -5.41
N CYS A 363 -4.52 -15.92 -4.97
CA CYS A 363 -5.39 -14.74 -5.01
C CYS A 363 -4.62 -13.47 -5.36
N ASN A 364 -3.59 -13.12 -4.60
CA ASN A 364 -2.75 -11.95 -4.88
C ASN A 364 -1.26 -12.29 -4.75
N ASP A 365 -0.95 -13.54 -5.02
CA ASP A 365 0.35 -14.16 -4.87
C ASP A 365 1.20 -14.13 -6.14
N THR A 366 0.82 -13.27 -7.09
CA THR A 366 1.58 -12.94 -8.28
C THR A 366 1.75 -11.43 -8.42
N GLY A 367 2.69 -11.01 -9.27
CA GLY A 367 3.04 -9.61 -9.46
C GLY A 367 1.98 -8.78 -10.19
N PRO A 368 1.49 -9.20 -11.37
CA PRO A 368 0.55 -8.43 -12.19
C PRO A 368 -0.72 -7.93 -11.48
N GLU A 369 -1.41 -8.76 -10.69
CA GLU A 369 -2.67 -8.31 -10.04
C GLU A 369 -2.40 -7.21 -9.01
N LEU A 370 -1.29 -7.32 -8.28
CA LEU A 370 -0.86 -6.31 -7.31
C LEU A 370 -0.42 -5.02 -8.01
N VAL A 371 0.27 -5.09 -9.15
CA VAL A 371 0.58 -3.89 -9.97
C VAL A 371 -0.70 -3.15 -10.34
N GLN A 372 -1.72 -3.88 -10.81
CA GLN A 372 -3.01 -3.28 -11.17
C GLN A 372 -3.71 -2.66 -9.96
N LEU A 373 -3.83 -3.42 -8.86
CA LEU A 373 -4.48 -2.96 -7.63
C LEU A 373 -3.83 -1.67 -7.11
N PHE A 374 -2.52 -1.68 -7.02
CA PHE A 374 -1.73 -0.61 -6.45
C PHE A 374 -1.71 0.64 -7.33
N SER A 375 -1.70 0.48 -8.65
CA SER A 375 -1.83 1.60 -9.59
C SER A 375 -3.19 2.30 -9.45
N LEU A 376 -4.29 1.54 -9.34
CA LEU A 376 -5.63 2.09 -9.15
C LEU A 376 -5.77 2.86 -7.82
N LEU A 377 -5.31 2.25 -6.73
CA LEU A 377 -5.35 2.86 -5.40
C LEU A 377 -4.48 4.11 -5.33
N ARG A 378 -3.29 4.07 -5.95
CA ARG A 378 -2.40 5.22 -6.02
C ARG A 378 -3.05 6.39 -6.75
N GLY A 379 -3.70 6.12 -7.88
CA GLY A 379 -4.44 7.12 -8.65
C GLY A 379 -5.52 7.82 -7.82
N ALA A 380 -6.26 7.07 -6.98
CA ALA A 380 -7.24 7.64 -6.06
C ALA A 380 -6.63 8.42 -4.88
N GLY A 381 -5.29 8.43 -4.73
CA GLY A 381 -4.59 9.18 -3.69
C GLY A 381 -4.08 8.34 -2.51
N ALA A 382 -4.26 7.02 -2.52
CA ALA A 382 -3.79 6.18 -1.42
C ALA A 382 -2.25 6.07 -1.36
N GLU A 383 -1.74 5.78 -0.15
CA GLU A 383 -0.35 5.41 0.13
C GLU A 383 -0.24 3.91 0.40
N LEU A 384 0.72 3.23 -0.21
CA LEU A 384 0.85 1.78 -0.10
C LEU A 384 1.83 1.43 1.00
N HIS A 385 1.35 0.72 2.03
CA HIS A 385 2.05 0.63 3.31
C HIS A 385 2.75 -0.70 3.51
N TYR A 386 1.99 -1.79 3.49
CA TYR A 386 2.51 -3.14 3.77
C TYR A 386 1.89 -4.19 2.86
N ILE A 387 2.72 -5.13 2.40
CA ILE A 387 2.30 -6.50 2.13
C ILE A 387 2.72 -7.36 3.32
N TYR A 388 1.79 -8.12 3.88
CA TYR A 388 2.09 -9.06 4.96
C TYR A 388 2.37 -10.45 4.38
N ILE A 389 3.62 -10.91 4.51
CA ILE A 389 4.05 -12.25 4.11
C ILE A 389 4.58 -13.05 5.31
N PRO A 390 4.29 -14.35 5.41
CA PRO A 390 3.12 -14.99 4.80
C PRO A 390 1.81 -14.45 5.41
N CYS A 391 0.66 -14.89 4.89
CA CYS A 391 -0.60 -14.79 5.63
C CYS A 391 -0.41 -15.38 7.04
N SER A 392 -0.94 -14.75 8.09
CA SER A 392 -0.69 -15.26 9.43
C SER A 392 -1.29 -16.66 9.62
N PRO A 393 -0.56 -17.56 10.29
CA PRO A 393 -0.96 -18.95 10.42
C PRO A 393 -2.00 -19.10 11.53
N ILE A 394 -3.28 -19.03 11.17
CA ILE A 394 -4.41 -19.21 12.10
C ILE A 394 -5.20 -20.46 11.74
N HIS A 395 -5.94 -21.01 12.70
CA HIS A 395 -6.81 -22.15 12.42
C HIS A 395 -7.76 -21.87 11.24
N GLY A 396 -7.90 -22.89 10.38
CA GLY A 396 -8.76 -22.85 9.22
C GLY A 396 -8.36 -21.85 8.14
N ASN A 397 -7.08 -21.48 8.02
CA ASN A 397 -6.64 -20.56 6.96
C ASN A 397 -5.39 -21.04 6.21
N SER A 398 -4.99 -22.31 6.38
CA SER A 398 -3.82 -22.93 5.77
C SER A 398 -3.82 -22.84 4.24
N VAL A 399 -5.00 -22.83 3.62
CA VAL A 399 -5.17 -22.63 2.17
C VAL A 399 -4.57 -21.31 1.65
N TYR A 400 -4.48 -20.28 2.50
CA TYR A 400 -3.92 -18.98 2.13
C TYR A 400 -2.40 -18.89 2.29
N TRP A 401 -1.76 -19.90 2.89
CA TRP A 401 -0.35 -19.82 3.22
C TRP A 401 0.49 -19.98 1.95
N SER A 402 1.44 -19.08 1.78
CA SER A 402 2.47 -19.16 0.75
C SER A 402 3.85 -19.15 1.41
N PRO A 403 4.86 -19.79 0.79
CA PRO A 403 6.22 -19.67 1.29
C PRO A 403 6.72 -18.22 1.19
N ILE A 404 7.65 -17.86 2.07
CA ILE A 404 8.26 -16.51 2.11
C ILE A 404 8.91 -16.16 0.76
N SER A 405 9.61 -17.11 0.13
CA SER A 405 10.27 -16.93 -1.16
C SER A 405 9.32 -16.42 -2.26
N LYS A 406 8.07 -16.90 -2.27
CA LYS A 406 7.04 -16.43 -3.22
C LYS A 406 6.67 -14.97 -2.99
N GLY A 407 6.51 -14.57 -1.73
CA GLY A 407 6.28 -13.16 -1.37
C GLY A 407 7.43 -12.24 -1.74
N LEU A 408 8.68 -12.71 -1.57
CA LEU A 408 9.88 -11.96 -1.97
C LEU A 408 10.00 -11.82 -3.49
N ALA A 409 9.73 -12.89 -4.25
CA ALA A 409 9.71 -12.88 -5.71
C ALA A 409 8.66 -11.89 -6.26
N VAL A 410 7.48 -11.82 -5.64
CA VAL A 410 6.50 -10.77 -5.94
C VAL A 410 7.06 -9.39 -5.65
N GLY A 411 7.76 -9.20 -4.53
CA GLY A 411 8.48 -7.96 -4.23
C GLY A 411 9.46 -7.53 -5.34
N HIS A 412 10.17 -8.49 -5.95
CA HIS A 412 11.07 -8.21 -7.09
C HIS A 412 10.28 -7.73 -8.32
N TYR A 413 9.19 -8.42 -8.66
CA TYR A 413 8.32 -8.01 -9.77
C TYR A 413 7.74 -6.61 -9.54
N LEU A 414 7.25 -6.32 -8.34
CA LEU A 414 6.71 -5.00 -8.00
C LEU A 414 7.77 -3.90 -8.14
N ARG A 415 9.03 -4.15 -7.74
CA ARG A 415 10.11 -3.16 -7.91
C ARG A 415 10.42 -2.88 -9.38
N ALA A 416 10.26 -3.84 -10.28
CA ALA A 416 10.46 -3.64 -11.72
C ALA A 416 9.29 -2.91 -12.41
N HIS A 417 8.07 -3.07 -11.92
CA HIS A 417 6.86 -2.66 -12.67
C HIS A 417 6.02 -1.57 -11.99
N LEU A 418 6.36 -1.16 -10.76
CA LEU A 418 5.73 -0.02 -10.10
C LEU A 418 6.66 1.18 -10.03
N SER A 419 6.06 2.37 -10.06
CA SER A 419 6.76 3.57 -9.60
C SER A 419 7.11 3.44 -8.12
N ASP A 420 8.27 3.95 -7.71
CA ASP A 420 8.83 3.79 -6.36
C ASP A 420 7.93 4.27 -5.22
N ARG A 421 7.12 5.31 -5.43
CA ARG A 421 6.13 5.80 -4.45
C ARG A 421 4.98 4.82 -4.21
N VAL A 422 4.82 3.83 -5.09
CA VAL A 422 3.73 2.86 -5.08
C VAL A 422 4.17 1.54 -4.44
N ILE A 423 5.46 1.33 -4.23
CA ILE A 423 5.96 0.07 -3.68
C ILE A 423 5.52 -0.06 -2.20
N PRO A 424 4.90 -1.15 -1.75
CA PRO A 424 4.66 -1.39 -0.33
C PRO A 424 5.92 -1.98 0.33
N ARG A 425 6.00 -1.98 1.68
CA ARG A 425 7.04 -2.75 2.37
C ARG A 425 6.62 -4.21 2.52
N ILE A 426 7.56 -5.11 2.30
CA ILE A 426 7.38 -6.54 2.50
C ILE A 426 7.68 -6.85 3.97
N CYS A 427 6.66 -7.25 4.72
CA CYS A 427 6.67 -7.26 6.18
C CYS A 427 6.10 -8.58 6.73
N THR A 428 6.61 -9.03 7.87
CA THR A 428 5.98 -10.09 8.68
C THR A 428 5.55 -9.51 10.02
N ALA A 429 4.32 -9.80 10.41
CA ALA A 429 3.81 -9.51 11.75
C ALA A 429 4.08 -10.72 12.65
N THR A 430 5.14 -10.64 13.46
CA THR A 430 5.43 -11.68 14.45
C THR A 430 4.64 -11.44 15.73
N PRO A 431 4.57 -12.43 16.65
CA PRO A 431 3.85 -12.28 17.90
C PRO A 431 4.35 -11.13 18.81
N ILE A 432 5.61 -10.71 18.64
CA ILE A 432 6.25 -9.65 19.44
C ILE A 432 6.34 -8.30 18.71
N GLY A 433 5.92 -8.23 17.45
CA GLY A 433 5.95 -7.01 16.66
C GLY A 433 6.24 -7.27 15.19
N LYS A 434 6.24 -6.20 14.39
CA LYS A 434 6.48 -6.34 12.96
C LYS A 434 7.97 -6.23 12.64
N MET A 435 8.41 -6.92 11.60
CA MET A 435 9.73 -6.76 10.99
C MET A 435 9.60 -6.53 9.47
N ASP A 436 10.59 -5.87 8.88
CA ASP A 436 10.69 -5.69 7.43
C ASP A 436 11.86 -6.56 6.92
N TRP A 437 11.60 -7.35 5.88
CA TRP A 437 12.52 -8.38 5.39
C TRP A 437 13.85 -7.79 4.89
N HIS A 438 14.95 -8.49 5.22
CA HIS A 438 16.33 -8.21 4.82
C HIS A 438 16.88 -6.83 5.19
N THR A 439 16.27 -6.20 6.19
CA THR A 439 16.75 -4.95 6.79
C THR A 439 16.71 -5.03 8.32
N SER A 440 15.50 -5.10 8.87
CA SER A 440 15.27 -5.19 10.33
C SER A 440 15.06 -6.62 10.83
N GLY A 441 14.89 -7.59 9.91
CA GLY A 441 14.80 -9.01 10.24
C GLY A 441 14.90 -9.93 9.02
N TRP A 442 15.18 -11.21 9.27
CA TRP A 442 15.41 -12.25 8.27
C TRP A 442 15.22 -13.65 8.89
N ALA A 443 15.18 -14.69 8.05
CA ALA A 443 15.17 -16.08 8.50
C ALA A 443 16.60 -16.49 8.92
N VAL A 444 16.75 -17.00 10.14
CA VAL A 444 18.04 -17.38 10.72
C VAL A 444 18.36 -18.82 10.33
N GLU A 445 17.52 -19.75 10.78
CA GLU A 445 17.68 -21.20 10.55
C GLU A 445 16.33 -21.92 10.78
N PRO A 446 16.16 -23.16 10.30
CA PRO A 446 15.02 -24.01 10.67
C PRO A 446 14.97 -24.29 12.19
N VAL A 447 13.78 -24.53 12.74
CA VAL A 447 13.66 -25.03 14.11
C VAL A 447 13.98 -26.52 14.13
N ALA A 448 14.91 -26.94 14.98
CA ALA A 448 15.25 -28.35 15.15
C ALA A 448 14.01 -29.16 15.56
N ASP A 449 13.82 -30.31 14.92
CA ASP A 449 12.71 -31.24 15.17
C ASP A 449 11.30 -30.65 14.94
N ASN A 450 11.17 -29.54 14.21
CA ASN A 450 9.89 -28.93 13.85
C ASN A 450 9.94 -28.23 12.48
N GLU A 451 9.48 -28.92 11.43
CA GLU A 451 9.54 -28.43 10.04
C GLU A 451 8.58 -27.28 9.71
N ASP A 452 7.57 -27.04 10.56
CA ASP A 452 6.59 -25.97 10.35
C ASP A 452 7.09 -24.61 10.83
N PHE A 453 8.19 -24.58 11.60
CA PHE A 453 8.71 -23.37 12.23
C PHE A 453 10.13 -23.04 11.79
N ILE A 454 10.38 -21.73 11.72
CA ILE A 454 11.70 -21.17 11.48
C ILE A 454 12.04 -20.16 12.57
N TRP A 455 13.34 -20.00 12.85
CA TRP A 455 13.83 -18.89 13.65
C TRP A 455 13.88 -17.63 12.78
N ILE A 456 13.25 -16.55 13.25
CA ILE A 456 13.27 -15.24 12.61
C ILE A 456 13.97 -14.25 13.54
N ARG A 457 14.97 -13.54 13.02
CA ARG A 457 15.62 -12.42 13.71
C ARG A 457 14.67 -11.22 13.72
N SER A 458 14.37 -10.70 14.91
CA SER A 458 13.54 -9.49 15.08
C SER A 458 14.38 -8.27 15.50
N PRO A 459 13.89 -7.03 15.33
CA PRO A 459 14.63 -5.85 15.75
C PRO A 459 14.53 -5.55 17.26
N TYR A 460 13.74 -6.33 17.99
CA TYR A 460 13.41 -6.03 19.38
C TYR A 460 14.39 -6.70 20.35
N THR A 461 14.60 -6.05 21.50
CA THR A 461 15.39 -6.57 22.62
C THR A 461 14.47 -6.85 23.80
N PRO A 462 14.85 -7.71 24.76
CA PRO A 462 14.07 -7.90 25.99
C PRO A 462 13.83 -6.57 26.74
N ASP A 463 14.86 -5.71 26.76
CA ASP A 463 14.82 -4.40 27.42
C ASP A 463 13.76 -3.46 26.85
N TYR A 464 13.52 -3.51 25.54
CA TYR A 464 12.47 -2.71 24.89
C TYR A 464 11.11 -2.94 25.54
N PHE A 465 10.76 -4.19 25.85
CA PHE A 465 9.45 -4.56 26.38
C PHE A 465 9.29 -4.35 27.89
N LYS A 466 10.39 -4.21 28.66
CA LYS A 466 10.36 -4.12 30.13
C LYS A 466 9.40 -3.07 30.68
N SER A 467 9.20 -1.97 29.96
CA SER A 467 8.41 -0.83 30.43
C SER A 467 6.91 -0.91 30.17
N PHE A 468 6.45 -1.76 29.23
CA PHE A 468 5.03 -1.76 28.79
C PHE A 468 4.44 -3.16 28.58
N ALA A 469 5.27 -4.19 28.39
CA ALA A 469 4.83 -5.56 28.24
C ALA A 469 5.94 -6.52 28.67
N PRO A 470 6.30 -6.60 29.98
CA PRO A 470 7.42 -7.42 30.44
C PRO A 470 7.25 -8.85 29.92
N LEU A 471 8.16 -9.28 29.04
CA LEU A 471 8.15 -10.62 28.44
C LEU A 471 8.57 -11.71 29.44
N ALA A 472 8.75 -11.35 30.71
CA ALA A 472 9.29 -12.20 31.76
C ALA A 472 8.54 -13.53 31.83
N ASP A 473 9.28 -14.60 31.50
CA ASP A 473 9.00 -16.02 31.77
C ASP A 473 8.02 -16.79 30.87
N LYS A 474 7.57 -16.27 29.71
CA LYS A 474 6.36 -16.85 29.06
C LYS A 474 6.48 -17.63 27.77
N LEU A 475 7.63 -17.75 27.08
CA LEU A 475 7.64 -18.55 25.85
C LEU A 475 8.97 -19.28 25.60
N SER A 476 8.88 -20.60 25.41
CA SER A 476 9.98 -21.47 24.96
C SER A 476 10.40 -21.22 23.51
N ASN A 477 9.73 -20.31 22.79
CA ASN A 477 9.88 -20.07 21.36
C ASN A 477 10.69 -18.80 21.04
N MET A 478 11.45 -18.27 22.00
CA MET A 478 12.27 -17.06 21.84
C MET A 478 13.67 -17.27 22.41
N ARG A 479 14.68 -16.67 21.78
CA ARG A 479 16.07 -16.63 22.29
C ARG A 479 16.71 -15.27 22.03
N VAL A 480 17.60 -14.86 22.92
CA VAL A 480 18.42 -13.66 22.72
C VAL A 480 19.66 -14.05 21.93
N ASN A 481 19.88 -13.42 20.78
CA ASN A 481 21.04 -13.68 19.92
C ASN A 481 22.25 -12.83 20.35
N ALA A 482 23.39 -13.03 19.68
CA ALA A 482 24.65 -12.34 20.02
C ALA A 482 24.58 -10.81 19.88
N GLU A 483 23.66 -10.27 19.06
CA GLU A 483 23.42 -8.82 18.94
C GLU A 483 22.59 -8.26 20.11
N GLY A 484 22.09 -9.12 21.02
CA GLY A 484 21.15 -8.74 22.08
C GLY A 484 19.71 -8.56 21.61
N THR A 485 19.42 -8.83 20.33
CA THR A 485 18.07 -8.86 19.78
C THR A 485 17.44 -10.25 19.95
N ILE A 486 16.14 -10.36 19.66
CA ILE A 486 15.39 -11.59 19.86
C ILE A 486 15.19 -12.31 18.54
N ASP A 487 15.60 -13.58 18.49
CA ASP A 487 15.09 -14.54 17.51
C ASP A 487 13.81 -15.17 18.05
N ILE A 488 12.78 -15.25 17.22
CA ILE A 488 11.48 -15.84 17.56
C ILE A 488 11.13 -16.95 16.58
N GLN A 489 10.62 -18.07 17.09
CA GLN A 489 10.05 -19.11 16.22
C GLN A 489 8.76 -18.58 15.60
N TYR A 490 8.64 -18.74 14.29
CA TYR A 490 7.47 -18.34 13.54
C TYR A 490 7.06 -19.47 12.61
N MET A 491 5.75 -19.81 12.60
CA MET A 491 5.23 -20.84 11.73
C MET A 491 5.18 -20.32 10.28
N ALA A 492 6.10 -20.79 9.45
CA ALA A 492 6.18 -20.44 8.04
C ALA A 492 7.12 -21.38 7.31
N LYS A 493 6.82 -21.61 6.03
CA LYS A 493 7.75 -22.23 5.09
C LYS A 493 8.58 -21.14 4.42
N THR A 494 9.90 -21.27 4.38
CA THR A 494 10.75 -20.33 3.62
C THR A 494 10.56 -20.53 2.12
N GLY A 495 10.50 -21.78 1.67
CA GLY A 495 10.39 -22.17 0.25
C GLY A 495 11.70 -22.04 -0.53
N ASP A 496 12.76 -21.54 0.11
CA ASP A 496 14.12 -21.46 -0.43
C ASP A 496 15.09 -21.52 0.76
N ALA A 497 16.07 -22.42 0.70
CA ALA A 497 17.08 -22.58 1.74
C ALA A 497 18.10 -21.43 1.74
N GLY A 498 18.29 -20.74 0.62
CA GLY A 498 19.17 -19.56 0.50
C GLY A 498 18.69 -18.35 1.30
N LEU A 499 17.44 -18.36 1.78
CA LEU A 499 16.90 -17.30 2.64
C LEU A 499 17.37 -17.40 4.10
N PHE A 500 17.97 -18.51 4.51
CA PHE A 500 18.55 -18.64 5.85
C PHE A 500 19.91 -17.95 5.89
N LEU A 501 19.93 -16.73 6.44
CA LEU A 501 21.15 -15.93 6.53
C LEU A 501 22.01 -16.27 7.76
N GLY A 502 21.46 -17.05 8.70
CA GLY A 502 22.13 -17.36 9.96
C GLY A 502 22.23 -16.17 10.91
N SER A 503 23.12 -16.31 11.90
CA SER A 503 23.39 -15.26 12.88
C SER A 503 24.32 -14.21 12.29
N ARG A 504 24.01 -12.94 12.53
CA ARG A 504 24.89 -11.84 12.16
C ARG A 504 26.10 -11.80 13.10
N PRO A 505 27.34 -11.79 12.58
CA PRO A 505 28.55 -11.77 13.41
C PRO A 505 28.75 -10.42 14.11
N PRO A 506 29.53 -10.36 15.20
CA PRO A 506 29.94 -9.10 15.79
C PRO A 506 30.82 -8.31 14.81
N ARG A 507 30.83 -6.99 14.96
CA ARG A 507 31.73 -6.12 14.20
C ARG A 507 33.18 -6.53 14.46
N THR A 508 33.95 -6.64 13.38
CA THR A 508 35.34 -7.10 13.39
C THR A 508 36.32 -5.99 13.79
N GLU A 509 36.18 -4.77 13.25
CA GLU A 509 37.04 -3.61 13.58
C GLU A 509 36.33 -2.25 13.42
N GLY A 510 36.87 -1.23 14.12
CA GLY A 510 36.66 0.20 13.88
C GLY A 510 35.55 0.87 14.71
N ASP A 511 35.90 1.93 15.43
CA ASP A 511 34.92 2.89 15.93
C ASP A 511 34.33 3.69 14.76
N ARG A 512 33.05 4.07 14.88
CA ARG A 512 32.44 4.99 13.91
C ARG A 512 33.18 6.33 13.98
N PRO A 513 33.55 6.94 12.83
CA PRO A 513 34.03 8.31 12.82
C PRO A 513 33.03 9.25 13.51
N PRO A 514 33.49 10.29 14.22
CA PRO A 514 32.58 11.27 14.79
C PRO A 514 31.80 11.97 13.68
N LEU A 515 30.54 12.28 13.95
CA LEU A 515 29.71 13.07 13.05
C LEU A 515 30.26 14.51 12.95
N ILE A 516 30.23 15.12 11.76
CA ILE A 516 30.56 16.54 11.58
C ILE A 516 29.65 17.43 12.44
N GLU A 517 30.11 18.61 12.85
CA GLU A 517 29.32 19.48 13.73
C GLU A 517 28.00 19.95 13.09
N ASN A 518 28.04 20.34 11.81
CA ASN A 518 26.87 20.80 11.07
C ASN A 518 27.00 20.51 9.57
N THR A 519 25.88 20.61 8.86
CA THR A 519 25.75 20.29 7.42
C THR A 519 25.86 21.51 6.51
N ALA A 520 26.07 22.72 7.06
CA ALA A 520 26.00 23.97 6.29
C ALA A 520 27.01 24.02 5.13
N ALA A 521 28.18 23.41 5.31
CA ALA A 521 29.21 23.32 4.29
C ALA A 521 28.80 22.46 3.07
N LEU A 522 27.84 21.53 3.24
CA LEU A 522 27.35 20.64 2.18
C LEU A 522 26.19 21.26 1.39
N VAL A 523 25.50 22.26 1.93
CA VAL A 523 24.31 22.86 1.32
C VAL A 523 24.57 23.46 -0.06
N PRO A 524 25.68 24.19 -0.32
CA PRO A 524 25.96 24.70 -1.66
C PRO A 524 26.05 23.60 -2.72
N ASP A 525 26.69 22.47 -2.41
CA ASP A 525 26.82 21.34 -3.32
C ASP A 525 25.48 20.63 -3.54
N ILE A 526 24.66 20.52 -2.49
CA ILE A 526 23.30 19.97 -2.57
C ILE A 526 22.40 20.81 -3.49
N LEU A 527 22.55 22.14 -3.46
CA LEU A 527 21.72 23.08 -4.22
C LEU A 527 22.28 23.41 -5.61
N ALA A 528 23.45 22.89 -5.98
CA ALA A 528 24.15 23.28 -7.21
C ALA A 528 23.42 22.85 -8.50
N ASP A 529 22.87 21.63 -8.54
CA ASP A 529 22.05 21.12 -9.63
C ASP A 529 21.06 20.08 -9.09
N GLN A 530 19.76 20.36 -9.12
CA GLN A 530 18.73 19.42 -8.65
C GLN A 530 18.27 18.43 -9.72
N ARG A 531 18.77 18.53 -10.96
CA ARG A 531 18.40 17.61 -12.04
C ARG A 531 19.05 16.25 -11.84
N THR A 532 18.39 15.22 -12.38
CA THR A 532 19.04 13.93 -12.62
C THR A 532 19.35 13.81 -14.11
N ARG A 533 20.59 13.45 -14.44
CA ARG A 533 21.05 13.23 -15.82
C ARG A 533 21.32 11.76 -16.12
N MET A 534 21.05 10.90 -15.14
CA MET A 534 21.22 9.47 -15.30
C MET A 534 19.98 8.88 -15.97
N SER A 535 20.20 8.09 -17.02
CA SER A 535 19.13 7.43 -17.76
C SER A 535 19.48 5.96 -17.94
N ILE A 536 18.57 5.06 -17.54
CA ILE A 536 18.79 3.60 -17.62
C ILE A 536 18.75 3.09 -19.06
N VAL A 537 18.11 3.83 -19.96
CA VAL A 537 18.12 3.64 -21.41
C VAL A 537 18.18 4.99 -22.11
N SER A 538 18.68 5.05 -23.34
CA SER A 538 18.59 6.28 -24.14
C SER A 538 17.14 6.61 -24.48
N THR A 539 16.74 7.88 -24.30
CA THR A 539 15.42 8.41 -24.67
C THR A 539 15.42 9.10 -26.03
N GLY A 540 16.61 9.43 -26.57
CA GLY A 540 16.75 10.30 -27.74
C GLY A 540 16.46 11.78 -27.48
N VAL A 541 16.12 12.15 -26.24
CA VAL A 541 15.74 13.50 -25.81
C VAL A 541 16.65 13.93 -24.67
N SER A 542 17.45 14.97 -24.86
CA SER A 542 18.44 15.40 -23.85
C SER A 542 17.81 15.90 -22.54
N SER A 543 16.60 16.46 -22.62
CA SER A 543 15.89 17.04 -21.48
C SER A 543 15.01 16.02 -20.72
N ILE A 544 15.00 14.75 -21.13
CA ILE A 544 14.22 13.68 -20.51
C ILE A 544 15.11 12.45 -20.26
N SER A 545 15.23 12.06 -18.99
CA SER A 545 15.94 10.85 -18.58
C SER A 545 14.96 9.75 -18.16
N ARG A 546 15.17 8.52 -18.63
CA ARG A 546 14.40 7.34 -18.18
C ARG A 546 15.01 6.80 -16.90
N LEU A 547 14.28 6.88 -15.79
CA LEU A 547 14.76 6.44 -14.47
C LEU A 547 14.34 5.02 -14.13
N HIS A 548 13.23 4.58 -14.69
CA HIS A 548 12.57 3.30 -14.44
C HIS A 548 11.62 3.01 -15.61
N GLU A 549 11.12 1.78 -15.77
CA GLU A 549 10.08 1.47 -16.76
C GLU A 549 8.86 2.37 -16.61
N THR A 550 8.51 2.79 -15.40
CA THR A 550 7.33 3.62 -15.16
C THR A 550 7.61 5.11 -14.96
N ARG A 551 8.89 5.50 -14.88
CA ARG A 551 9.27 6.84 -14.39
C ARG A 551 10.30 7.52 -15.28
N VAL A 552 10.06 8.80 -15.52
CA VAL A 552 11.00 9.71 -16.19
C VAL A 552 11.33 10.90 -15.30
N ALA A 553 12.53 11.45 -15.46
CA ALA A 553 12.86 12.80 -15.05
C ALA A 553 12.78 13.74 -16.25
N VAL A 554 12.21 14.92 -16.04
CA VAL A 554 12.00 15.96 -17.05
C VAL A 554 12.59 17.26 -16.52
N GLU A 555 13.37 17.95 -17.34
CA GLU A 555 13.84 19.29 -17.00
C GLU A 555 12.70 20.30 -17.10
N ALA A 556 12.60 21.25 -16.17
CA ALA A 556 11.50 22.22 -16.13
C ALA A 556 11.35 22.99 -17.46
N GLU A 557 12.45 23.25 -18.15
CA GLU A 557 12.49 23.99 -19.41
C GLU A 557 12.19 23.13 -20.66
N THR A 558 11.92 21.83 -20.51
CA THR A 558 11.69 20.88 -21.61
C THR A 558 10.69 21.44 -22.65
N PRO A 559 11.06 21.46 -23.95
CA PRO A 559 10.13 21.82 -25.03
C PRO A 559 8.89 20.92 -25.06
N THR A 560 7.72 21.46 -25.36
CA THR A 560 6.47 20.67 -25.39
C THR A 560 6.49 19.57 -26.47
N GLY A 561 7.26 19.76 -27.55
CA GLY A 561 7.45 18.73 -28.58
C GLY A 561 8.14 17.47 -28.05
N ASP A 562 9.10 17.64 -27.15
CA ASP A 562 9.88 16.54 -26.55
C ASP A 562 9.01 15.64 -25.66
N LEU A 563 7.89 16.16 -25.12
CA LEU A 563 6.91 15.39 -24.37
C LEU A 563 6.21 14.32 -25.23
N ALA A 564 6.39 14.31 -26.54
CA ALA A 564 5.98 13.20 -27.41
C ALA A 564 6.57 11.86 -26.95
N TYR A 565 7.81 11.85 -26.44
CA TYR A 565 8.41 10.64 -25.85
C TYR A 565 7.55 10.05 -24.71
N ILE A 566 6.95 10.91 -23.89
CA ILE A 566 6.07 10.48 -22.80
C ILE A 566 4.72 10.02 -23.35
N ARG A 567 4.15 10.78 -24.29
CA ARG A 567 2.88 10.48 -24.92
C ARG A 567 2.87 9.11 -25.60
N ASP A 568 3.95 8.78 -26.30
CA ASP A 568 4.05 7.58 -27.14
C ASP A 568 4.50 6.34 -26.35
N ASN A 569 4.71 6.47 -25.04
CA ASN A 569 5.21 5.39 -24.17
C ASN A 569 4.27 5.20 -22.97
N GLU A 570 3.22 4.40 -23.16
CA GLU A 570 2.14 4.20 -22.18
C GLU A 570 2.58 3.58 -20.84
N ARG A 571 3.80 3.04 -20.76
CA ARG A 571 4.35 2.52 -19.51
C ARG A 571 4.75 3.63 -18.53
N ILE A 572 5.00 4.85 -19.00
CA ILE A 572 5.36 5.98 -18.15
C ILE A 572 4.12 6.45 -17.41
N THR A 573 4.07 6.21 -16.11
CA THR A 573 2.95 6.64 -15.26
C THR A 573 3.33 7.80 -14.35
N ASP A 574 4.62 8.10 -14.22
CA ASP A 574 5.16 8.99 -13.20
C ASP A 574 6.27 9.89 -13.76
N VAL A 575 6.13 11.20 -13.52
CA VAL A 575 7.02 12.23 -14.07
C VAL A 575 7.62 13.07 -12.94
N VAL A 576 8.93 12.99 -12.76
CA VAL A 576 9.67 13.87 -11.84
C VAL A 576 10.16 15.09 -12.60
N ILE A 577 9.69 16.27 -12.24
CA ILE A 577 10.12 17.53 -12.84
C ILE A 577 11.16 18.18 -11.92
N ALA A 578 12.33 18.49 -12.48
CA ALA A 578 13.42 19.15 -11.79
C ALA A 578 13.96 20.33 -12.61
N SER A 579 14.51 21.33 -11.93
CA SER A 579 15.26 22.44 -12.55
C SER A 579 16.70 22.38 -12.06
N GLN A 580 17.62 23.03 -12.79
CA GLN A 580 18.97 23.21 -12.29
C GLN A 580 18.98 23.92 -10.93
N LYS A 581 18.16 24.96 -10.76
CA LYS A 581 18.08 25.72 -9.51
C LYS A 581 17.07 25.14 -8.55
N ASP A 582 15.78 25.22 -8.86
CA ASP A 582 14.69 24.64 -8.07
C ASP A 582 13.37 24.66 -8.86
N ALA A 583 12.49 23.67 -8.66
CA ALA A 583 11.20 23.63 -9.33
C ALA A 583 10.30 24.84 -8.99
N VAL A 584 10.36 25.37 -7.77
CA VAL A 584 9.47 26.48 -7.34
C VAL A 584 9.77 27.79 -8.08
N ASP A 585 10.98 27.96 -8.59
CA ASP A 585 11.34 29.13 -9.38
C ASP A 585 10.81 29.05 -10.83
N GLU A 586 10.40 27.85 -11.28
CA GLU A 586 10.03 27.54 -12.67
C GLU A 586 8.54 27.20 -12.85
N LEU A 587 7.67 27.68 -11.95
CA LEU A 587 6.24 27.32 -11.95
C LEU A 587 5.51 27.62 -13.26
N PHE A 588 5.94 28.64 -14.01
CA PHE A 588 5.39 28.92 -15.34
C PHE A 588 5.63 27.75 -16.31
N HIS A 589 6.87 27.27 -16.40
CA HIS A 589 7.22 26.16 -17.27
C HIS A 589 6.63 24.84 -16.79
N ILE A 590 6.62 24.60 -15.47
CA ILE A 590 5.99 23.42 -14.85
C ILE A 590 4.49 23.39 -15.15
N THR A 591 3.79 24.52 -15.02
CA THR A 591 2.35 24.62 -15.34
C THR A 591 2.08 24.17 -16.78
N ARG A 592 2.93 24.57 -17.73
CA ARG A 592 2.82 24.16 -19.13
C ARG A 592 3.04 22.65 -19.30
N ILE A 593 4.06 22.08 -18.66
CA ILE A 593 4.33 20.63 -18.71
C ILE A 593 3.18 19.86 -18.10
N VAL A 594 2.75 20.20 -16.88
CA VAL A 594 1.68 19.50 -16.17
C VAL A 594 0.38 19.51 -16.97
N ARG A 595 0.00 20.64 -17.58
CA ARG A 595 -1.18 20.72 -18.45
C ARG A 595 -1.08 19.79 -19.65
N ALA A 596 0.09 19.67 -20.27
CA ALA A 596 0.28 18.72 -21.37
C ALA A 596 0.20 17.24 -20.91
N LEU A 597 0.66 16.95 -19.69
CA LEU A 597 0.56 15.61 -19.09
C LEU A 597 -0.88 15.25 -18.69
N GLN A 598 -1.73 16.23 -18.35
CA GLN A 598 -3.15 15.99 -18.04
C GLN A 598 -3.94 15.39 -19.22
N ASP A 599 -3.45 15.57 -20.45
CA ASP A 599 -4.01 14.98 -21.67
C ASP A 599 -3.48 13.57 -21.97
N MET A 600 -2.63 13.02 -21.09
CA MET A 600 -2.01 11.69 -21.21
C MET A 600 -2.57 10.74 -20.14
N PRO A 601 -3.62 9.95 -20.41
CA PRO A 601 -4.33 9.18 -19.37
C PRO A 601 -3.49 8.13 -18.64
N HIS A 602 -2.36 7.71 -19.22
CA HIS A 602 -1.42 6.79 -18.58
C HIS A 602 -0.54 7.47 -17.52
N VAL A 603 -0.33 8.79 -17.60
CA VAL A 603 0.42 9.55 -16.60
C VAL A 603 -0.50 9.88 -15.43
N ASN A 604 -0.21 9.33 -14.26
CA ASN A 604 -1.03 9.49 -13.07
C ASN A 604 -0.34 10.25 -11.91
N ALA A 605 0.96 10.52 -12.03
CA ALA A 605 1.73 11.24 -11.03
C ALA A 605 2.70 12.26 -11.66
N VAL A 606 2.81 13.41 -11.01
CA VAL A 606 3.86 14.41 -11.25
C VAL A 606 4.50 14.79 -9.92
N ARG A 607 5.82 14.84 -9.88
CA ARG A 607 6.57 15.19 -8.67
C ARG A 607 7.47 16.37 -8.95
N LEU A 608 7.44 17.36 -8.09
CA LEU A 608 8.31 18.52 -8.20
C LEU A 608 9.46 18.35 -7.22
N ARG A 609 10.69 18.25 -7.74
CA ARG A 609 11.87 18.26 -6.89
C ARG A 609 12.21 19.69 -6.48
N SER A 610 12.12 19.97 -5.17
CA SER A 610 12.40 21.27 -4.60
C SER A 610 13.17 21.14 -3.29
N LEU A 611 14.48 21.38 -3.36
CA LEU A 611 15.33 21.47 -2.17
C LEU A 611 15.22 22.85 -1.48
N ARG A 612 14.68 23.87 -2.16
CA ARG A 612 14.26 25.11 -1.49
C ARG A 612 13.21 24.84 -0.41
N PHE A 613 12.42 23.78 -0.51
CA PHE A 613 11.52 23.40 0.58
C PHE A 613 12.28 23.25 1.90
N ALA A 614 13.43 22.55 1.89
CA ALA A 614 14.23 22.28 3.07
C ALA A 614 15.09 23.47 3.52
N TYR A 615 15.74 24.15 2.56
CA TYR A 615 16.76 25.15 2.89
C TYR A 615 16.28 26.60 2.79
N HIS A 616 15.16 26.83 2.10
CA HIS A 616 14.54 28.15 1.92
C HIS A 616 13.00 28.10 2.00
N PRO A 617 12.40 27.55 3.08
CA PRO A 617 10.95 27.29 3.16
C PRO A 617 10.07 28.53 2.94
N GLY A 618 10.62 29.75 3.12
CA GLY A 618 9.92 31.00 2.82
C GLY A 618 9.48 31.18 1.36
N THR A 619 10.02 30.40 0.42
CA THR A 619 9.61 30.44 -0.99
C THR A 619 8.22 29.82 -1.23
N PHE A 620 7.75 28.96 -0.32
CA PHE A 620 6.42 28.33 -0.36
C PHE A 620 5.35 29.29 0.17
N THR A 621 5.20 30.42 -0.52
CA THR A 621 4.15 31.41 -0.24
C THR A 621 2.75 30.83 -0.48
N PRO A 622 1.68 31.43 0.08
CA PRO A 622 0.32 31.02 -0.22
C PRO A 622 0.02 30.95 -1.73
N ALA A 623 0.47 31.93 -2.51
CA ALA A 623 0.28 31.96 -3.96
C ALA A 623 0.97 30.79 -4.69
N VAL A 624 2.17 30.42 -4.26
CA VAL A 624 2.91 29.25 -4.79
C VAL A 624 2.16 27.96 -4.49
N ILE A 625 1.69 27.80 -3.24
CA ILE A 625 0.89 26.62 -2.82
C ILE A 625 -0.44 26.56 -3.59
N ASP A 626 -1.09 27.70 -3.79
CA ASP A 626 -2.34 27.79 -4.57
C ASP A 626 -2.12 27.40 -6.03
N CYS A 627 -1.02 27.88 -6.64
CA CYS A 627 -0.64 27.50 -7.99
C CYS A 627 -0.47 25.97 -8.11
N MET A 628 0.32 25.35 -7.23
CA MET A 628 0.51 23.89 -7.24
C MET A 628 -0.80 23.14 -6.94
N GLY A 629 -1.61 23.66 -6.02
CA GLY A 629 -2.94 23.10 -5.72
C GLY A 629 -3.86 23.09 -6.94
N SER A 630 -3.78 24.09 -7.82
CA SER A 630 -4.55 24.14 -9.07
C SER A 630 -4.10 23.13 -10.14
N LEU A 631 -2.87 22.62 -10.00
CA LEU A 631 -2.29 21.62 -10.90
C LEU A 631 -2.59 20.19 -10.44
N ASN A 632 -2.84 19.99 -9.15
CA ASN A 632 -3.17 18.67 -8.59
C ASN A 632 -4.59 18.26 -8.99
N ARG A 633 -4.73 17.10 -9.65
CA ARG A 633 -6.02 16.56 -10.10
C ARG A 633 -6.23 15.15 -9.56
N LEU A 634 -6.62 15.04 -8.29
CA LEU A 634 -7.06 13.77 -7.73
C LEU A 634 -8.46 13.44 -8.25
N SER A 635 -8.57 12.46 -9.14
CA SER A 635 -9.84 11.96 -9.67
C SER A 635 -9.78 10.44 -9.85
N ILE A 636 -10.93 9.77 -9.87
CA ILE A 636 -10.97 8.30 -9.98
C ILE A 636 -10.83 7.77 -11.42
N VAL A 637 -10.82 8.67 -12.42
CA VAL A 637 -10.91 8.33 -13.85
C VAL A 637 -9.65 8.72 -14.60
N THR A 638 -9.17 9.94 -14.38
CA THR A 638 -7.93 10.50 -14.97
C THR A 638 -7.16 11.21 -13.84
N PRO A 639 -6.64 10.44 -12.87
CA PRO A 639 -5.85 11.02 -11.80
C PRO A 639 -4.58 11.64 -12.36
N LEU A 640 -4.19 12.80 -11.84
CA LEU A 640 -2.85 13.34 -11.96
C LEU A 640 -2.47 13.92 -10.61
N ARG A 641 -1.80 13.11 -9.80
CA ARG A 641 -1.39 13.48 -8.44
C ARG A 641 -0.11 14.30 -8.48
N LEU A 642 -0.13 15.46 -7.83
CA LEU A 642 1.06 16.29 -7.63
C LEU A 642 1.69 16.01 -6.25
N GLU A 643 3.00 15.81 -6.22
CA GLU A 643 3.80 15.65 -4.99
C GLU A 643 5.02 16.55 -4.99
N ILE A 644 5.58 16.80 -3.80
CA ILE A 644 6.84 17.53 -3.61
C ILE A 644 7.89 16.57 -3.08
N GLU A 645 9.00 16.48 -3.80
CA GLU A 645 10.21 15.78 -3.37
C GLU A 645 11.18 16.76 -2.73
N THR A 646 11.69 16.41 -1.55
CA THR A 646 12.70 17.21 -0.83
C THR A 646 13.73 16.32 -0.12
N GLN A 647 14.68 16.93 0.56
CA GLN A 647 15.76 16.25 1.27
C GLN A 647 16.20 17.04 2.51
N PHE A 648 16.32 16.34 3.63
CA PHE A 648 17.03 16.78 4.83
C PHE A 648 18.15 15.79 5.16
N LEU A 649 19.30 16.27 5.58
CA LEU A 649 20.43 15.45 6.04
C LEU A 649 20.31 15.11 7.53
N ARG A 650 19.81 16.05 8.34
CA ARG A 650 19.67 15.88 9.79
C ARG A 650 18.37 16.46 10.33
N ALA A 651 17.96 15.99 11.51
CA ALA A 651 16.71 16.37 12.14
C ALA A 651 16.63 17.87 12.47
N GLU A 652 17.78 18.49 12.81
CA GLU A 652 17.87 19.90 13.22
C GLU A 652 17.52 20.88 12.09
N GLU A 653 17.62 20.41 10.83
CA GLU A 653 17.23 21.20 9.66
C GLU A 653 15.70 21.34 9.55
N ILE A 654 14.94 20.46 10.20
CA ILE A 654 13.47 20.44 10.15
C ILE A 654 12.90 21.47 11.13
N GLN A 655 12.61 22.66 10.60
CA GLN A 655 12.01 23.77 11.32
C GLN A 655 10.47 23.71 11.40
N PRO A 656 9.82 24.38 12.38
CA PRO A 656 8.36 24.51 12.48
C PRO A 656 7.68 25.10 11.23
N ALA A 657 8.41 25.86 10.41
CA ALA A 657 7.91 26.38 9.15
C ALA A 657 7.52 25.26 8.17
N HIS A 658 8.31 24.17 8.11
CA HIS A 658 8.02 23.03 7.25
C HIS A 658 6.68 22.39 7.60
N ALA A 659 6.41 22.16 8.88
CA ALA A 659 5.14 21.59 9.34
C ALA A 659 3.91 22.41 8.91
N ARG A 660 4.04 23.75 8.93
CA ARG A 660 2.97 24.65 8.47
C ARG A 660 2.76 24.57 6.96
N ILE A 661 3.84 24.53 6.19
CA ILE A 661 3.79 24.43 4.72
C ILE A 661 3.17 23.09 4.31
N VAL A 662 3.64 22.00 4.90
CA VAL A 662 3.14 20.63 4.65
C VAL A 662 1.66 20.53 4.95
N ARG A 663 1.18 21.10 6.07
CA ARG A 663 -0.26 21.12 6.37
C ARG A 663 -1.06 21.80 5.27
N ARG A 664 -0.58 22.93 4.74
CA ARG A 664 -1.25 23.66 3.65
C ARG A 664 -1.26 22.85 2.34
N LEU A 665 -0.15 22.16 2.03
CA LEU A 665 -0.04 21.28 0.87
C LEU A 665 -0.95 20.05 0.99
N ASN A 666 -0.94 19.37 2.14
CA ASN A 666 -1.80 18.22 2.41
C ASN A 666 -3.29 18.59 2.33
N ASN A 667 -3.69 19.78 2.77
CA ASN A 667 -5.06 20.28 2.62
C ASN A 667 -5.43 20.64 1.16
N ARG A 668 -4.49 20.48 0.22
CA ARG A 668 -4.71 20.50 -1.23
C ARG A 668 -4.45 19.13 -1.88
N GLY A 669 -4.36 18.07 -1.08
CA GLY A 669 -4.05 16.72 -1.52
C GLY A 669 -2.62 16.54 -2.06
N ILE A 670 -1.70 17.47 -1.76
CA ILE A 670 -0.29 17.41 -2.19
C ILE A 670 0.55 16.87 -1.05
N THR A 671 1.18 15.71 -1.28
CA THR A 671 2.08 15.09 -0.31
C THR A 671 3.50 15.63 -0.48
N VAL A 672 4.18 15.87 0.65
CA VAL A 672 5.62 16.14 0.68
C VAL A 672 6.33 14.89 1.16
N TYR A 673 7.35 14.45 0.44
CA TYR A 673 8.16 13.30 0.82
C TYR A 673 9.66 13.61 0.75
N GLY A 674 10.41 12.88 1.57
CA GLY A 674 11.85 13.03 1.73
C GLY A 674 12.65 11.88 1.13
N ASN A 675 13.66 12.23 0.35
CA ASN A 675 14.71 11.35 -0.14
C ASN A 675 16.04 11.79 0.46
N THR A 676 16.50 11.11 1.50
CA THR A 676 17.73 11.47 2.23
C THR A 676 18.89 10.58 1.76
N PRO A 677 20.06 11.12 1.39
CA PRO A 677 21.27 10.34 1.24
C PRO A 677 21.89 10.03 2.61
N LEU A 678 22.33 8.80 2.78
CA LEU A 678 23.16 8.36 3.90
C LEU A 678 24.62 8.71 3.60
N LEU A 679 25.20 9.58 4.42
CA LEU A 679 26.52 10.15 4.20
C LEU A 679 27.42 9.80 5.38
N GLY A 680 28.58 9.20 5.08
CA GLY A 680 29.54 8.77 6.09
C GLY A 680 30.05 9.93 6.93
N GLY A 681 30.02 9.80 8.27
CA GLY A 681 30.41 10.88 9.18
C GLY A 681 29.44 12.07 9.22
N VAL A 682 28.23 11.96 8.64
CA VAL A 682 27.22 13.03 8.67
C VAL A 682 25.94 12.57 9.35
N ASN A 683 25.33 11.50 8.88
CA ASN A 683 24.05 11.01 9.40
C ASN A 683 23.97 9.48 9.47
N ASP A 684 25.07 8.77 9.25
CA ASP A 684 25.24 7.33 9.20
C ASP A 684 25.22 6.62 10.57
N THR A 685 24.43 7.16 11.51
CA THR A 685 24.22 6.54 12.82
C THR A 685 22.74 6.22 13.05
N PRO A 686 22.45 5.15 13.82
CA PRO A 686 21.07 4.79 14.18
C PRO A 686 20.31 5.93 14.85
N ASP A 687 20.95 6.67 15.75
CA ASP A 687 20.30 7.77 16.48
C ASP A 687 20.01 8.97 15.57
N SER A 688 20.94 9.31 14.67
CA SER A 688 20.75 10.40 13.70
C SER A 688 19.57 10.12 12.76
N ILE A 689 19.51 8.92 12.16
CA ILE A 689 18.41 8.57 11.26
C ILE A 689 17.09 8.40 12.00
N ASN A 690 17.09 7.85 13.22
CA ASN A 690 15.89 7.74 14.03
C ASN A 690 15.33 9.12 14.41
N ALA A 691 16.19 10.07 14.80
CA ALA A 691 15.81 11.45 15.06
C ALA A 691 15.27 12.14 13.78
N LEU A 692 15.91 11.90 12.64
CA LEU A 692 15.48 12.43 11.35
C LEU A 692 14.10 11.88 10.96
N ALA A 693 13.90 10.56 11.06
CA ALA A 693 12.63 9.90 10.77
C ALA A 693 11.49 10.45 11.64
N TYR A 694 11.75 10.64 12.94
CA TYR A 694 10.81 11.30 13.84
C TYR A 694 10.53 12.75 13.43
N GLY A 695 11.56 13.52 13.04
CA GLY A 695 11.43 14.90 12.56
C GLY A 695 10.56 15.01 11.29
N TYR A 696 10.81 14.15 10.29
CA TYR A 696 9.98 14.01 9.09
C TYR A 696 8.52 13.79 9.49
N ARG A 697 8.29 12.81 10.37
CA ARG A 697 6.95 12.48 10.84
C ARG A 697 6.29 13.63 11.59
N GLN A 698 7.00 14.34 12.46
CA GLN A 698 6.46 15.53 13.15
C GLN A 698 6.04 16.61 12.16
N ALA A 699 6.85 16.88 11.13
CA ALA A 699 6.53 17.85 10.10
C ALA A 699 5.42 17.41 9.13
N GLY A 700 5.00 16.15 9.18
CA GLY A 700 3.99 15.58 8.27
C GLY A 700 4.57 15.21 6.90
N ILE A 701 5.89 15.08 6.80
CA ILE A 701 6.60 14.70 5.59
C ILE A 701 6.79 13.18 5.61
N GLU A 702 6.55 12.53 4.49
CA GLU A 702 6.73 11.08 4.34
C GLU A 702 8.22 10.77 4.13
N PHE A 703 8.86 10.06 5.08
CA PHE A 703 10.25 9.64 4.89
C PHE A 703 10.27 8.46 3.91
N HIS A 704 10.54 8.75 2.64
CA HIS A 704 10.35 7.79 1.57
C HIS A 704 11.57 6.90 1.40
N HIS A 705 12.71 7.48 1.03
CA HIS A 705 13.95 6.76 0.79
C HIS A 705 15.09 7.30 1.66
N LEU A 706 15.87 6.36 2.18
CA LEU A 706 17.24 6.55 2.63
C LEU A 706 18.16 5.92 1.58
N TYR A 707 18.78 6.76 0.74
CA TYR A 707 19.70 6.30 -0.29
C TYR A 707 21.04 5.92 0.35
N LEU A 708 21.47 4.67 0.19
CA LEU A 708 22.76 4.18 0.68
C LEU A 708 23.90 4.54 -0.28
N ALA A 709 23.61 4.56 -1.57
CA ALA A 709 24.54 4.96 -2.63
C ALA A 709 23.76 5.44 -3.88
N GLY A 710 24.48 6.05 -4.81
CA GLY A 710 23.98 6.42 -6.14
C GLY A 710 23.46 7.84 -6.29
N GLN A 711 23.36 8.62 -5.20
CA GLN A 711 23.04 10.05 -5.30
C GLN A 711 24.28 10.88 -5.66
N PRO A 712 24.14 12.02 -6.38
CA PRO A 712 25.29 12.82 -6.82
C PRO A 712 26.25 13.24 -5.69
N LEU A 713 25.71 13.63 -4.53
CA LEU A 713 26.52 13.98 -3.36
C LEU A 713 27.29 12.77 -2.78
N GLN A 714 26.72 11.57 -2.87
CA GLN A 714 27.38 10.35 -2.38
C GLN A 714 28.57 9.96 -3.26
N THR A 715 28.51 10.22 -4.56
CA THR A 715 29.62 9.93 -5.49
C THR A 715 30.91 10.65 -5.11
N SER A 716 30.83 11.88 -4.57
CA SER A 716 32.00 12.65 -4.14
C SER A 716 32.31 12.46 -2.65
N TRP A 717 31.29 12.55 -1.78
CA TRP A 717 31.47 12.50 -0.33
C TRP A 717 31.78 11.09 0.18
N ASN A 718 30.95 10.10 -0.17
CA ASN A 718 31.09 8.74 0.36
C ASN A 718 32.31 8.01 -0.23
N ALA A 719 32.84 8.45 -1.38
CA ALA A 719 34.11 7.95 -1.89
C ALA A 719 35.28 8.19 -0.92
N GLN A 720 35.19 9.19 -0.06
CA GLN A 720 36.18 9.49 0.99
C GLN A 720 35.69 9.08 2.39
N HIS A 721 34.38 8.94 2.55
CA HIS A 721 33.71 8.60 3.81
C HIS A 721 32.70 7.46 3.57
N PRO A 722 33.19 6.23 3.30
CA PRO A 722 32.33 5.12 2.92
C PRO A 722 31.40 4.72 4.06
N VAL A 723 30.14 4.45 3.72
CA VAL A 723 29.13 3.96 4.68
C VAL A 723 29.30 2.46 4.87
N ASP A 724 29.40 2.02 6.12
CA ASP A 724 29.48 0.61 6.48
C ASP A 724 28.10 -0.06 6.38
N LEU A 725 27.99 -1.16 5.64
CA LEU A 725 26.73 -1.94 5.57
C LEU A 725 26.32 -2.47 6.95
N TYR A 726 27.28 -2.67 7.86
CA TYR A 726 26.99 -2.99 9.26
C TYR A 726 26.15 -1.90 9.93
N ASP A 727 26.47 -0.65 9.66
CA ASP A 727 25.77 0.49 10.26
C ASP A 727 24.37 0.67 9.65
N VAL A 728 24.17 0.27 8.39
CA VAL A 728 22.85 0.27 7.73
C VAL A 728 21.86 -0.67 8.43
N VAL A 729 22.29 -1.89 8.78
CA VAL A 729 21.42 -2.86 9.50
C VAL A 729 21.10 -2.36 10.91
N ASP A 730 22.06 -1.71 11.58
CA ASP A 730 21.84 -1.10 12.90
C ASP A 730 20.84 0.05 12.83
N ILE A 731 20.95 0.91 11.81
CA ILE A 731 20.00 1.98 11.53
C ILE A 731 18.61 1.39 11.31
N ALA A 732 18.48 0.41 10.41
CA ALA A 732 17.19 -0.22 10.11
C ALA A 732 16.55 -0.88 11.32
N THR A 733 17.35 -1.56 12.13
CA THR A 733 16.94 -2.17 13.39
C THR A 733 16.41 -1.11 14.37
N ARG A 734 17.14 -0.01 14.57
CA ARG A 734 16.76 1.08 15.49
C ARG A 734 15.48 1.77 15.06
N VAL A 735 15.41 2.24 13.81
CA VAL A 735 14.25 2.95 13.26
C VAL A 735 13.01 2.07 13.32
N ARG A 736 13.12 0.77 13.03
CA ARG A 736 11.99 -0.16 13.13
C ARG A 736 11.52 -0.37 14.56
N ARG A 737 12.45 -0.55 15.50
CA ARG A 737 12.15 -0.84 16.91
C ARG A 737 11.47 0.35 17.59
N GLU A 738 11.99 1.55 17.37
CA GLU A 738 11.61 2.74 18.14
C GLU A 738 10.66 3.67 17.40
N GLY A 739 10.71 3.65 16.07
CA GLY A 739 9.84 4.46 15.23
C GLY A 739 8.43 3.90 15.08
N SER A 740 7.58 4.73 14.50
CA SER A 740 6.29 4.36 13.94
C SER A 740 6.47 3.51 12.68
N GLY A 741 5.47 2.66 12.39
CA GLY A 741 5.35 2.06 11.07
C GLY A 741 5.26 3.10 9.93
N ARG A 742 4.97 4.37 10.19
CA ARG A 742 4.98 5.44 9.17
C ARG A 742 6.30 6.22 9.09
N GLU A 743 7.28 5.91 9.95
CA GLU A 743 8.59 6.59 10.00
C GLU A 743 9.70 5.85 9.25
N ILE A 744 9.48 4.58 8.90
CA ILE A 744 10.52 3.72 8.33
C ILE A 744 10.71 4.03 6.84
N PRO A 745 11.90 4.51 6.40
CA PRO A 745 12.18 4.69 4.98
C PRO A 745 12.46 3.33 4.31
N ARG A 746 12.49 3.30 2.98
CA ARG A 746 13.20 2.23 2.27
C ARG A 746 14.69 2.54 2.20
N TYR A 747 15.50 1.50 2.28
CA TYR A 747 16.95 1.60 2.14
C TYR A 747 17.27 1.27 0.69
N VAL A 748 17.71 2.27 -0.08
CA VAL A 748 17.80 2.17 -1.55
C VAL A 748 19.24 2.29 -2.02
N ILE A 749 19.65 1.42 -2.94
CA ILE A 749 20.89 1.56 -3.70
C ILE A 749 20.52 2.03 -5.10
N GLY A 750 20.97 3.23 -5.48
CA GLY A 750 20.87 3.74 -6.83
C GLY A 750 22.06 3.32 -7.68
N THR A 751 21.81 2.91 -8.92
CA THR A 751 22.84 2.53 -9.90
C THR A 751 22.54 3.15 -11.26
N GLY A 752 23.52 3.07 -12.19
CA GLY A 752 23.34 3.46 -13.59
C GLY A 752 22.26 2.68 -14.34
N LEU A 753 21.78 1.57 -13.77
CA LEU A 753 20.75 0.71 -14.36
C LEU A 753 19.43 0.78 -13.59
N GLY A 754 19.32 1.58 -12.53
CA GLY A 754 18.09 1.75 -11.76
C GLY A 754 18.30 1.56 -10.27
N GLU A 755 17.21 1.49 -9.53
CA GLU A 755 17.18 1.46 -8.06
C GLU A 755 16.74 0.11 -7.52
N VAL A 756 17.35 -0.35 -6.43
CA VAL A 756 16.99 -1.59 -5.73
C VAL A 756 16.90 -1.37 -4.22
N ASP A 757 16.07 -2.15 -3.52
CA ASP A 757 16.01 -2.17 -2.06
C ASP A 757 17.18 -2.99 -1.53
N PHE A 758 17.92 -2.42 -0.57
CA PHE A 758 19.00 -3.09 0.13
C PHE A 758 18.54 -4.40 0.77
N GLY A 759 19.25 -5.48 0.46
CA GLY A 759 18.98 -6.85 0.92
C GLY A 759 17.71 -7.50 0.33
N LEU A 760 16.64 -6.74 0.08
CA LEU A 760 15.36 -7.27 -0.37
C LEU A 760 15.35 -7.58 -1.87
N THR A 761 15.79 -6.63 -2.70
CA THR A 761 15.83 -6.78 -4.16
C THR A 761 17.25 -6.64 -4.70
N SER A 762 18.25 -6.82 -3.83
CA SER A 762 19.66 -6.68 -4.15
C SER A 762 20.50 -7.65 -3.33
N ALA A 763 21.57 -8.17 -3.92
CA ALA A 763 22.63 -8.87 -3.21
C ALA A 763 23.94 -8.10 -3.37
N VAL A 764 24.64 -7.83 -2.26
CA VAL A 764 25.94 -7.13 -2.28
C VAL A 764 27.06 -8.14 -2.15
N THR A 765 27.98 -8.14 -3.11
CA THR A 765 29.16 -9.02 -3.19
C THR A 765 30.44 -8.20 -3.22
N GLY A 766 31.57 -8.84 -2.91
CA GLY A 766 32.88 -8.18 -2.75
C GLY A 766 33.31 -8.03 -1.29
N GLU A 767 34.45 -7.39 -1.08
CA GLU A 767 35.08 -7.18 0.23
C GLU A 767 35.61 -5.75 0.36
N GLY A 768 35.58 -5.20 1.58
CA GLY A 768 36.01 -3.82 1.82
C GLY A 768 35.14 -2.84 1.03
N GLU A 769 35.77 -1.96 0.26
CA GLU A 769 35.11 -0.94 -0.58
C GLU A 769 34.90 -1.39 -2.03
N ASP A 770 35.48 -2.52 -2.44
CA ASP A 770 35.34 -3.06 -3.80
C ASP A 770 34.07 -3.93 -3.88
N LEU A 771 32.93 -3.26 -4.03
CA LEU A 771 31.62 -3.87 -3.93
C LEU A 771 30.88 -3.84 -5.28
N SER A 772 30.11 -4.90 -5.51
CA SER A 772 29.14 -4.99 -6.60
C SER A 772 27.77 -5.35 -6.08
N VAL A 773 26.74 -4.95 -6.81
CA VAL A 773 25.34 -5.16 -6.44
C VAL A 773 24.61 -5.85 -7.58
N THR A 774 24.03 -7.01 -7.30
CA THR A 774 23.08 -7.69 -8.19
C THR A 774 21.74 -6.98 -8.13
N LEU A 775 21.14 -6.67 -9.29
CA LEU A 775 19.81 -6.06 -9.39
C LEU A 775 18.75 -7.10 -9.76
N ALA A 776 18.30 -7.88 -8.76
CA ALA A 776 17.39 -9.02 -8.96
C ALA A 776 16.09 -8.73 -9.75
N PRO A 777 15.44 -7.55 -9.62
CA PRO A 777 14.23 -7.21 -10.37
C PRO A 777 14.43 -7.12 -11.88
N TYR A 778 15.65 -6.87 -12.35
CA TYR A 778 15.89 -6.49 -13.75
C TYR A 778 16.62 -7.61 -14.49
N ASP A 779 16.37 -7.70 -15.79
CA ASP A 779 17.08 -8.57 -16.72
C ASP A 779 17.24 -7.86 -18.07
N LEU A 780 17.88 -8.51 -19.05
CA LEU A 780 18.07 -7.90 -20.37
C LEU A 780 16.74 -7.62 -21.08
N ALA A 781 15.70 -8.42 -20.84
CA ALA A 781 14.39 -8.26 -21.46
C ALA A 781 13.69 -6.98 -20.95
N TYR A 782 13.82 -6.66 -19.67
CA TYR A 782 13.35 -5.41 -19.07
C TYR A 782 13.87 -4.18 -19.83
N TYR A 783 15.19 -4.06 -19.99
CA TYR A 783 15.79 -2.91 -20.68
C TYR A 783 15.48 -2.90 -22.18
N LYS A 784 15.52 -4.06 -22.85
CA LYS A 784 15.13 -4.16 -24.26
C LYS A 784 13.66 -3.84 -24.51
N GLY A 785 12.81 -4.10 -23.52
CA GLY A 785 11.41 -3.70 -23.53
C GLY A 785 11.25 -2.19 -23.62
N MET A 786 12.14 -1.41 -23.02
CA MET A 786 12.14 0.06 -23.12
C MET A 786 12.92 0.59 -24.32
N ASN A 787 14.05 -0.03 -24.66
CA ASN A 787 14.87 0.32 -25.81
C ASN A 787 15.44 -0.96 -26.45
N PRO A 788 14.92 -1.38 -27.62
CA PRO A 788 15.36 -2.61 -28.29
C PRO A 788 16.85 -2.68 -28.63
N ALA A 789 17.51 -1.52 -28.75
CA ALA A 789 18.95 -1.41 -29.02
C ALA A 789 19.82 -1.49 -27.75
N PHE A 790 19.23 -1.70 -26.58
CA PHE A 790 19.97 -1.78 -25.32
C PHE A 790 20.92 -2.98 -25.29
N THR A 791 22.14 -2.69 -24.84
CA THR A 791 23.16 -3.66 -24.46
C THR A 791 23.73 -3.28 -23.11
N TRP A 792 24.25 -4.26 -22.36
CA TRP A 792 24.89 -3.97 -21.08
C TRP A 792 26.06 -2.98 -21.25
N PRO A 793 26.20 -2.00 -20.33
CA PRO A 793 27.41 -1.19 -20.25
C PRO A 793 28.65 -2.06 -20.02
N ALA A 794 29.83 -1.60 -20.45
CA ALA A 794 31.06 -2.38 -20.41
C ALA A 794 31.51 -2.81 -18.99
N ASN A 795 31.08 -2.08 -17.96
CA ASN A 795 31.39 -2.34 -16.56
C ASN A 795 30.30 -3.17 -15.84
N VAL A 796 29.33 -3.72 -16.57
CA VAL A 796 28.24 -4.53 -16.03
C VAL A 796 28.42 -5.97 -16.48
N SER A 797 28.40 -6.90 -15.52
CA SER A 797 28.33 -8.34 -15.79
C SER A 797 26.92 -8.87 -15.47
N THR A 798 26.70 -10.16 -15.68
CA THR A 798 25.46 -10.85 -15.26
C THR A 798 25.80 -12.04 -14.37
N ASP A 799 24.94 -12.33 -13.40
CA ASP A 799 25.00 -13.58 -12.65
C ASP A 799 24.42 -14.76 -13.45
N ASP A 800 24.38 -15.94 -12.82
CA ASP A 800 23.91 -17.19 -13.42
C ASP A 800 22.42 -17.14 -13.82
N ASP A 801 21.62 -16.29 -13.18
CA ASP A 801 20.21 -16.06 -13.48
C ASP A 801 20.00 -14.93 -14.50
N GLY A 802 21.09 -14.39 -15.07
CA GLY A 802 21.06 -13.32 -16.05
C GLY A 802 20.73 -11.94 -15.49
N LYS A 803 20.82 -11.76 -14.16
CA LYS A 803 20.60 -10.48 -13.48
C LYS A 803 21.85 -9.62 -13.55
N PRO A 804 21.74 -8.31 -13.80
CA PRO A 804 22.90 -7.45 -13.92
C PRO A 804 23.58 -7.26 -12.56
N VAL A 805 24.91 -7.33 -12.58
CA VAL A 805 25.80 -7.08 -11.45
C VAL A 805 26.57 -5.78 -11.74
N VAL A 806 26.39 -4.78 -10.88
CA VAL A 806 26.86 -3.42 -11.10
C VAL A 806 27.83 -3.01 -9.99
N PRO A 807 29.04 -2.52 -10.30
CA PRO A 807 29.95 -1.95 -9.31
C PRO A 807 29.30 -0.76 -8.59
N VAL A 808 29.46 -0.70 -7.26
CA VAL A 808 28.95 0.39 -6.42
C VAL A 808 30.09 1.01 -5.62
N THR A 809 30.07 2.32 -5.46
CA THR A 809 31.10 3.07 -4.72
C THR A 809 30.49 3.78 -3.51
N GLY A 810 31.33 4.11 -2.53
CA GLY A 810 30.92 4.82 -1.32
C GLY A 810 30.23 3.95 -0.26
N LEU A 811 30.31 2.64 -0.41
CA LEU A 811 29.89 1.64 0.57
C LEU A 811 31.10 0.80 0.96
N LYS A 812 31.11 0.27 2.18
CA LYS A 812 32.08 -0.74 2.62
C LYS A 812 31.39 -1.90 3.33
N LYS A 813 31.96 -3.09 3.17
CA LYS A 813 31.54 -4.32 3.82
C LYS A 813 32.60 -4.74 4.84
N SER A 814 32.21 -4.78 6.13
CA SER A 814 33.14 -5.05 7.24
C SER A 814 33.06 -6.48 7.76
N THR A 815 32.00 -7.22 7.40
CA THR A 815 31.86 -8.64 7.74
C THR A 815 31.60 -9.48 6.49
N SER A 816 31.67 -10.81 6.59
CA SER A 816 31.28 -11.69 5.48
C SER A 816 29.76 -11.92 5.39
N PHE A 817 28.98 -11.35 6.31
CA PHE A 817 27.53 -11.53 6.38
C PHE A 817 26.84 -10.99 5.12
N ALA A 818 25.72 -11.58 4.72
CA ALA A 818 25.03 -11.20 3.48
C ALA A 818 24.57 -9.73 3.49
N LEU A 819 24.28 -9.17 4.67
CA LEU A 819 23.77 -7.82 4.86
C LEU A 819 24.75 -6.87 5.58
N SER A 820 26.00 -7.25 5.88
CA SER A 820 26.95 -6.36 6.57
C SER A 820 28.42 -6.66 6.33
#